data_AF-A0AAV6DBD2-F1
#
_entry.id   AF-A0AAV6DBD2-F1
#
_cell.length_a   1.000
_cell.length_b   1.000
_cell.length_c   1.000
_cell.angle_alpha   90.00
_cell.angle_beta   90.00
_cell.angle_gamma   90.00
#
_symmetry.space_group_name_H-M   'P 1'
#
loop_
_entity.id
_entity.type
_entity.pdbx_description
1 polymer ?
#
loop_
_entity_poly.entity_id
_entity_poly.type
_entity_poly.pdbx_seq_one_letter_code
_entity_poly.pdbx_strand_id
1 'polypeptide(L)'
;MHPIDRAVLEHCQEDFQPVTALKGQIPSGTLYRHVGRLVALGWLEKHGPRYRTTAAGRRQVEGAAAARSWATLDAVYPPLALVPTATHRAAIELILAAAVARQHEVRPDRHPYFVLSGGTLHWKTSAGIFVCSALGLDPSLHVVDCGTETGKSVAIRRGGAGGVVFERQLLQAPFATFDEFLTASPEVRAALGVFLGGRLVVAFENQQMTVRPVPLLTLNPRPKATLEQRIGLSAPQIRRAILVNLDAVTMPDLARSGERALEAARAHPPVSLGAPAVDCRAFHDRIVDLTRAILAPDAHARVDVEIVANLATGMTAFIADPAAAIAQVGYDLGLVAETLGWTKAGWIQTTTAFSLEPARTVAVVDRPRGAAPPTAPSDDADRARVESPAEALTLAVRDPVRRKGHVPDFTLMEETRMRLIWLAHETDRDVDGAVNLLMDFYLEWRANGQTIETMERILTLARELELGEIDPDTLRDYLADRRLLEEYNCSFTDLPEVLQVLDLLGQLPMEWDWDIATAAMRSVADMMRAGIPASKVETFIASHQRLEALSFQATAETLATVLTEAGAVGDQREAVLRHLVEPATALVNRDHLEEQATRLREELAGLEGTTAQLERTVAALEQRREALRRDIAAAQAAFAQLEAERAVKAGELDVLTAFKTLLLQNTAASDPFFAELRKLDRWRTLGGAPDDVVGAGHVANLRAKLLALLQELLRQTSSGTL
;
A
#
# COMPACT_ATOMS: atom_id res chain seq x y z
N MET A 1 11.97 -17.68 14.15
CA MET A 1 11.45 -19.03 14.49
C MET A 1 9.99 -18.89 14.91
N HIS A 2 9.09 -19.78 14.47
CA HIS A 2 7.67 -19.71 14.85
C HIS A 2 7.51 -19.96 16.37
N PRO A 3 6.61 -19.27 17.10
CA PRO A 3 6.48 -19.43 18.55
C PRO A 3 6.22 -20.88 19.00
N ILE A 4 5.38 -21.61 18.26
CA ILE A 4 5.12 -23.05 18.50
C ILE A 4 6.38 -23.89 18.29
N ASP A 5 7.20 -23.59 17.29
CA ASP A 5 8.44 -24.34 17.06
C ASP A 5 9.40 -24.15 18.23
N ARG A 6 9.52 -22.90 18.69
CA ARG A 6 10.34 -22.53 19.85
C ARG A 6 9.88 -23.28 21.09
N ALA A 7 8.59 -23.23 21.41
CA ALA A 7 8.03 -23.91 22.59
C ALA A 7 8.27 -25.43 22.55
N VAL A 8 8.14 -26.07 21.36
CA VAL A 8 8.43 -27.49 21.20
C VAL A 8 9.92 -27.80 21.40
N LEU A 9 10.81 -26.98 20.83
CA LEU A 9 12.26 -27.18 20.92
C LEU A 9 12.79 -26.89 22.34
N GLU A 10 12.25 -25.89 23.04
CA GLU A 10 12.59 -25.58 24.43
C GLU A 10 12.09 -26.70 25.37
N HIS A 11 10.85 -27.18 25.19
CA HIS A 11 10.29 -28.29 25.97
C HIS A 11 11.13 -29.58 25.83
N CYS A 12 11.71 -29.82 24.65
CA CYS A 12 12.51 -31.02 24.38
C CYS A 12 14.03 -30.80 24.51
N GLN A 13 14.49 -29.70 25.14
CA GLN A 13 15.89 -29.25 25.07
C GLN A 13 16.91 -30.20 25.71
N GLU A 14 16.57 -30.78 26.86
CA GLU A 14 17.52 -31.54 27.69
C GLU A 14 17.48 -33.05 27.44
N ASP A 15 16.30 -33.64 27.34
CA ASP A 15 16.12 -35.10 27.21
C ASP A 15 14.93 -35.47 26.31
N PHE A 16 14.78 -36.76 25.97
CA PHE A 16 13.65 -37.29 25.24
C PHE A 16 12.37 -37.17 26.07
N GLN A 17 11.52 -36.19 25.73
CA GLN A 17 10.26 -35.92 26.41
C GLN A 17 9.05 -36.11 25.48
N PRO A 18 7.89 -36.53 26.01
CA PRO A 18 6.66 -36.56 25.24
C PRO A 18 6.12 -35.14 25.04
N VAL A 19 5.83 -34.76 23.78
CA VAL A 19 5.20 -33.45 23.45
C VAL A 19 3.75 -33.35 23.91
N THR A 20 3.15 -34.44 24.41
CA THR A 20 1.78 -34.44 24.94
C THR A 20 1.60 -33.51 26.13
N ALA A 21 2.67 -33.17 26.85
CA ALA A 21 2.64 -32.17 27.94
C ALA A 21 2.29 -30.75 27.44
N LEU A 22 2.49 -30.46 26.14
CA LEU A 22 2.12 -29.20 25.52
C LEU A 22 0.64 -29.18 25.05
N LYS A 23 -0.06 -30.31 25.14
CA LYS A 23 -1.50 -30.37 24.87
C LYS A 23 -2.24 -29.62 25.98
N GLY A 24 -3.03 -28.62 25.59
CA GLY A 24 -3.67 -27.67 26.50
C GLY A 24 -3.23 -26.23 26.25
N GLN A 25 -1.98 -26.04 25.81
CA GLN A 25 -1.48 -24.74 25.33
C GLN A 25 -1.55 -24.64 23.81
N ILE A 26 -1.33 -25.75 23.10
CA ILE A 26 -1.34 -25.80 21.63
C ILE A 26 -2.36 -26.86 21.16
N PRO A 27 -3.25 -26.54 20.19
CA PRO A 27 -4.18 -27.52 19.63
C PRO A 27 -3.45 -28.73 19.05
N SER A 28 -3.95 -29.95 19.33
CA SER A 28 -3.26 -31.21 19.00
C SER A 28 -2.85 -31.35 17.53
N GLY A 29 -3.74 -31.01 16.59
CA GLY A 29 -3.43 -31.10 15.16
C GLY A 29 -2.31 -30.15 14.73
N THR A 30 -2.27 -28.95 15.31
CA THR A 30 -1.21 -27.97 15.09
C THR A 30 0.10 -28.44 15.70
N LEU A 31 0.08 -28.89 16.96
CA LEU A 31 1.27 -29.39 17.65
C LEU A 31 1.98 -30.49 16.85
N TYR A 32 1.27 -31.53 16.44
CA TYR A 32 1.88 -32.64 15.71
C TYR A 32 2.34 -32.28 14.30
N ARG A 33 1.66 -31.32 13.63
CA ARG A 33 2.12 -30.79 12.34
C ARG A 33 3.48 -30.10 12.48
N HIS A 34 3.62 -29.26 13.50
CA HIS A 34 4.88 -28.58 13.80
C HIS A 34 5.98 -29.56 14.21
N VAL A 35 5.68 -30.52 15.08
CA VAL A 35 6.63 -31.59 15.47
C VAL A 35 7.10 -32.38 14.24
N GLY A 36 6.20 -32.79 13.35
CA GLY A 36 6.54 -33.49 12.11
C GLY A 36 7.48 -32.67 11.22
N ARG A 37 7.22 -31.36 11.10
CA ARG A 37 8.10 -30.44 10.38
C ARG A 37 9.48 -30.32 11.04
N LEU A 38 9.55 -30.16 12.36
CA LEU A 38 10.81 -30.01 13.09
C LEU A 38 11.67 -31.28 13.03
N VAL A 39 11.04 -32.46 13.03
CA VAL A 39 11.72 -33.73 12.77
C VAL A 39 12.26 -33.78 11.34
N ALA A 40 11.45 -33.38 10.34
CA ALA A 40 11.89 -33.35 8.94
C ALA A 40 13.07 -32.38 8.70
N LEU A 41 13.14 -31.28 9.46
CA LEU A 41 14.24 -30.31 9.43
C LEU A 41 15.49 -30.76 10.21
N GLY A 42 15.44 -31.91 10.91
CA GLY A 42 16.53 -32.39 11.76
C GLY A 42 16.76 -31.55 13.01
N TRP A 43 15.79 -30.71 13.41
CA TRP A 43 15.86 -29.88 14.62
C TRP A 43 15.34 -30.64 15.85
N LEU A 44 14.49 -31.62 15.62
CA LEU A 44 13.97 -32.54 16.63
C LEU A 44 14.34 -33.98 16.25
N GLU A 45 14.82 -34.75 17.21
CA GLU A 45 15.05 -36.18 17.13
C GLU A 45 13.87 -36.93 17.74
N LYS A 46 13.40 -38.01 17.10
CA LYS A 46 12.25 -38.79 17.56
C LYS A 46 12.70 -40.18 18.01
N HIS A 47 12.30 -40.59 19.22
CA HIS A 47 12.47 -41.95 19.73
C HIS A 47 11.15 -42.45 20.33
N GLY A 48 10.41 -43.25 19.55
CA GLY A 48 9.05 -43.67 19.90
C GLY A 48 8.09 -42.46 20.03
N PRO A 49 7.37 -42.31 21.16
CA PRO A 49 6.49 -41.15 21.41
C PRO A 49 7.22 -39.94 22.02
N ARG A 50 8.53 -40.03 22.21
CA ARG A 50 9.35 -38.99 22.86
C ARG A 50 10.24 -38.29 21.84
N TYR A 51 10.57 -37.04 22.13
CA TYR A 51 11.31 -36.16 21.25
C TYR A 51 12.40 -35.43 22.02
N ARG A 52 13.53 -35.17 21.38
CA ARG A 52 14.65 -34.41 21.93
C ARG A 52 15.14 -33.40 20.91
N THR A 53 15.45 -32.20 21.34
CA THR A 53 16.02 -31.16 20.47
C THR A 53 17.45 -31.50 20.12
N THR A 54 17.78 -31.49 18.83
CA THR A 54 19.13 -31.80 18.35
C THR A 54 20.09 -30.63 18.59
N ALA A 55 21.39 -30.82 18.39
CA ALA A 55 22.34 -29.70 18.40
C ALA A 55 22.04 -28.64 17.32
N ALA A 56 21.40 -29.02 16.21
CA ALA A 56 20.91 -28.07 15.22
C ALA A 56 19.71 -27.29 15.75
N GLY A 57 18.74 -27.97 16.36
CA GLY A 57 17.59 -27.33 17.02
C GLY A 57 18.00 -26.40 18.15
N ARG A 58 18.96 -26.79 18.99
CA ARG A 58 19.51 -25.94 20.06
C ARG A 58 20.17 -24.69 19.50
N ARG A 59 20.97 -24.80 18.43
CA ARG A 59 21.51 -23.62 17.72
C ARG A 59 20.42 -22.71 17.14
N GLN A 60 19.26 -23.24 16.76
CA GLN A 60 18.12 -22.42 16.33
C GLN A 60 17.41 -21.75 17.52
N VAL A 61 17.27 -22.44 18.66
CA VAL A 61 16.70 -21.87 19.89
C VAL A 61 17.63 -20.84 20.50
N GLU A 62 18.90 -21.16 20.68
CA GLU A 62 19.96 -20.26 21.13
C GLU A 62 20.16 -19.13 20.12
N GLY A 63 20.12 -19.41 18.82
CA GLY A 63 20.15 -18.38 17.78
C GLY A 63 18.90 -17.50 17.78
N ALA A 64 17.77 -17.97 18.30
CA ALA A 64 16.55 -17.17 18.48
C ALA A 64 16.41 -16.52 19.86
N ALA A 65 17.13 -17.01 20.87
CA ALA A 65 17.25 -16.42 22.20
C ALA A 65 18.38 -15.37 22.25
N ALA A 66 19.43 -15.59 21.46
CA ALA A 66 20.48 -14.62 21.12
C ALA A 66 20.08 -13.75 19.92
N ALA A 67 19.05 -14.12 19.16
CA ALA A 67 18.41 -13.17 18.25
C ALA A 67 17.89 -12.04 19.11
N ARG A 68 18.43 -10.84 18.87
CA ARG A 68 17.94 -9.58 19.44
C ARG A 68 16.42 -9.63 19.52
N SER A 69 15.87 -9.44 20.72
CA SER A 69 14.43 -9.26 20.86
C SER A 69 14.07 -7.97 20.14
N TRP A 70 13.45 -8.08 18.97
CA TRP A 70 13.01 -6.95 18.13
C TRP A 70 11.78 -6.23 18.68
N ALA A 71 11.74 -6.10 20.00
CA ALA A 71 10.69 -5.55 20.83
C ALA A 71 11.32 -4.92 22.08
N THR A 72 12.53 -4.38 21.94
CA THR A 72 13.30 -3.83 23.08
C THR A 72 12.54 -2.65 23.68
N LEU A 73 11.83 -1.88 22.85
CA LEU A 73 11.03 -0.75 23.31
C LEU A 73 9.76 -1.17 24.07
N ASP A 74 9.30 -2.42 23.98
CA ASP A 74 8.18 -2.91 24.81
C ASP A 74 8.54 -2.84 26.31
N ALA A 75 9.82 -2.97 26.66
CA ALA A 75 10.28 -2.80 28.06
C ALA A 75 10.33 -1.32 28.49
N VAL A 76 10.51 -0.41 27.54
CA VAL A 76 10.58 1.05 27.78
C VAL A 76 9.18 1.66 27.81
N TYR A 77 8.30 1.21 26.91
CA TYR A 77 6.93 1.65 26.78
C TYR A 77 6.00 0.45 26.51
N PRO A 78 5.54 -0.24 27.59
CA PRO A 78 4.73 -1.46 27.50
C PRO A 78 3.50 -1.43 26.59
N PRO A 79 2.78 -0.31 26.38
CA PRO A 79 1.67 -0.26 25.43
C PRO A 79 2.03 -0.68 24.00
N LEU A 80 3.31 -0.63 23.60
CA LEU A 80 3.76 -1.11 22.27
C LEU A 80 3.47 -2.61 22.05
N ALA A 81 3.49 -3.42 23.10
CA ALA A 81 3.20 -4.85 23.02
C ALA A 81 1.75 -5.16 22.62
N LEU A 82 0.85 -4.17 22.72
CA LEU A 82 -0.57 -4.29 22.37
C LEU A 82 -0.89 -3.76 20.97
N VAL A 83 0.09 -3.15 20.29
CA VAL A 83 -0.07 -2.62 18.93
C VAL A 83 -0.42 -3.77 17.95
N PRO A 84 -1.38 -3.59 17.02
CA PRO A 84 -2.02 -4.73 16.34
C PRO A 84 -1.09 -5.64 15.53
N THR A 85 -0.02 -5.09 14.95
CA THR A 85 0.94 -5.87 14.14
C THR A 85 2.36 -5.36 14.36
N ALA A 86 3.35 -6.21 14.07
CA ALA A 86 4.76 -5.83 14.14
C ALA A 86 5.10 -4.65 13.21
N THR A 87 4.43 -4.53 12.06
CA THR A 87 4.61 -3.41 11.12
C THR A 87 4.13 -2.08 11.71
N HIS A 88 2.98 -2.06 12.40
CA HIS A 88 2.52 -0.86 13.09
C HIS A 88 3.49 -0.47 14.21
N ARG A 89 3.97 -1.47 14.97
CA ARG A 89 4.95 -1.25 16.04
C ARG A 89 6.24 -0.66 15.48
N ALA A 90 6.81 -1.27 14.43
CA ALA A 90 7.99 -0.77 13.74
C ALA A 90 7.83 0.69 13.28
N ALA A 91 6.69 1.02 12.65
CA ALA A 91 6.41 2.40 12.25
C ALA A 91 6.38 3.36 13.44
N ILE A 92 5.74 2.97 14.55
CA ILE A 92 5.67 3.77 15.78
C ILE A 92 7.06 3.95 16.41
N GLU A 93 7.85 2.88 16.53
CA GLU A 93 9.21 2.93 17.08
C GLU A 93 10.11 3.86 16.26
N LEU A 94 10.02 3.80 14.92
CA LEU A 94 10.73 4.72 14.04
C LEU A 94 10.24 6.18 14.18
N ILE A 95 8.93 6.40 14.38
CA ILE A 95 8.38 7.75 14.65
C ILE A 95 8.93 8.30 15.98
N LEU A 96 8.98 7.49 17.03
CA LEU A 96 9.54 7.89 18.33
C LEU A 96 11.04 8.24 18.20
N ALA A 97 11.81 7.43 17.48
CA ALA A 97 13.22 7.71 17.18
C ALA A 97 13.39 9.01 16.39
N ALA A 98 12.54 9.25 15.37
CA ALA A 98 12.53 10.51 14.63
C ALA A 98 12.20 11.71 15.54
N ALA A 99 11.26 11.55 16.47
CA ALA A 99 10.86 12.61 17.40
C ALA A 99 12.03 12.99 18.32
N VAL A 100 12.76 12.00 18.86
CA VAL A 100 14.01 12.25 19.60
C VAL A 100 15.01 13.02 18.74
N ALA A 101 15.32 12.51 17.55
CA ALA A 101 16.34 13.11 16.68
C ALA A 101 15.99 14.57 16.31
N ARG A 102 14.70 14.86 16.12
CA ARG A 102 14.21 16.20 15.77
C ARG A 102 14.17 17.15 16.96
N GLN A 103 13.72 16.70 18.13
CA GLN A 103 13.64 17.54 19.34
C GLN A 103 15.01 17.92 19.90
N HIS A 104 15.99 17.02 19.77
CA HIS A 104 17.37 17.27 20.19
C HIS A 104 18.24 17.84 19.07
N GLU A 105 17.61 18.30 17.97
CA GLU A 105 18.25 19.04 16.88
C GLU A 105 19.52 18.36 16.35
N VAL A 106 19.52 17.02 16.29
CA VAL A 106 20.67 16.20 15.85
C VAL A 106 21.21 16.68 14.50
N ARG A 107 20.30 17.16 13.65
CA ARG A 107 20.59 17.84 12.39
C ARG A 107 19.60 18.96 12.08
N PRO A 108 20.00 19.95 11.27
CA PRO A 108 19.09 20.97 10.75
C PRO A 108 18.17 20.45 9.63
N ASP A 109 18.52 19.33 8.99
CA ASP A 109 17.86 18.77 7.81
C ASP A 109 17.77 17.24 7.83
N ARG A 110 17.13 16.67 6.80
CA ARG A 110 16.93 15.23 6.59
C ARG A 110 16.17 14.54 7.73
N HIS A 111 15.22 15.24 8.33
CA HIS A 111 14.23 14.62 9.22
C HIS A 111 13.16 13.92 8.37
N PRO A 112 12.82 12.65 8.66
CA PRO A 112 11.78 11.97 7.92
C PRO A 112 10.39 12.49 8.26
N TYR A 113 9.48 12.17 7.37
CA TYR A 113 8.07 12.05 7.70
C TYR A 113 7.59 10.63 7.36
N PHE A 114 6.42 10.26 7.85
CA PHE A 114 5.91 8.91 7.77
C PHE A 114 4.62 8.89 6.96
N VAL A 115 4.38 7.81 6.23
CA VAL A 115 3.13 7.62 5.47
C VAL A 115 2.57 6.25 5.76
N LEU A 116 1.40 6.21 6.37
CA LEU A 116 0.59 5.00 6.50
C LEU A 116 -0.48 5.00 5.42
N SER A 117 -0.29 4.16 4.42
CA SER A 117 -1.24 3.91 3.35
C SER A 117 -1.95 2.58 3.54
N GLY A 118 -3.24 2.51 3.24
CA GLY A 118 -4.03 1.28 3.25
C GLY A 118 -5.51 1.61 3.19
N GLY A 119 -6.39 0.62 3.06
CA GLY A 119 -7.83 0.82 3.04
C GLY A 119 -8.40 1.31 4.37
N THR A 120 -9.70 1.57 4.41
CA THR A 120 -10.41 1.92 5.65
C THR A 120 -10.21 0.82 6.71
N LEU A 121 -10.25 1.19 7.99
CA LEU A 121 -10.09 0.26 9.13
C LEU A 121 -8.74 -0.50 9.15
N HIS A 122 -7.65 0.10 8.68
CA HIS A 122 -6.30 -0.44 8.83
C HIS A 122 -5.52 0.21 9.98
N TRP A 123 -6.21 0.72 11.02
CA TRP A 123 -5.59 1.32 12.21
C TRP A 123 -4.62 2.50 11.94
N LYS A 124 -4.77 3.20 10.80
CA LYS A 124 -3.90 4.32 10.37
C LYS A 124 -4.00 5.53 11.31
N THR A 125 -5.20 6.09 11.45
CA THR A 125 -5.48 7.23 12.35
C THR A 125 -5.22 6.84 13.79
N SER A 126 -5.60 5.61 14.17
CA SER A 126 -5.34 5.05 15.50
C SER A 126 -3.85 4.98 15.83
N ALA A 127 -2.97 4.67 14.87
CA ALA A 127 -1.53 4.75 15.08
C ALA A 127 -1.09 6.19 15.43
N GLY A 128 -1.63 7.20 14.75
CA GLY A 128 -1.39 8.61 15.09
C GLY A 128 -1.87 8.98 16.50
N ILE A 129 -3.07 8.53 16.88
CA ILE A 129 -3.63 8.71 18.24
C ILE A 129 -2.76 8.02 19.29
N PHE A 130 -2.27 6.81 19.00
CA PHE A 130 -1.37 6.05 19.87
C PHE A 130 -0.08 6.84 20.11
N VAL A 131 0.56 7.35 19.06
CA VAL A 131 1.79 8.15 19.18
C VAL A 131 1.53 9.45 19.96
N CYS A 132 0.41 10.14 19.70
CA CYS A 132 0.04 11.32 20.48
C CYS A 132 -0.06 10.99 21.98
N SER A 133 -0.77 9.91 22.32
CA SER A 133 -0.92 9.45 23.71
C SER A 133 0.43 9.07 24.32
N ALA A 134 1.28 8.36 23.58
CA ALA A 134 2.63 7.99 24.01
C ALA A 134 3.52 9.20 24.30
N LEU A 135 3.34 10.30 23.57
CA LEU A 135 4.10 11.54 23.76
C LEU A 135 3.42 12.53 24.72
N GLY A 136 2.28 12.16 25.32
CA GLY A 136 1.52 13.06 26.21
C GLY A 136 0.86 14.23 25.47
N LEU A 137 0.59 14.08 24.18
CA LEU A 137 -0.09 15.06 23.35
C LEU A 137 -1.59 14.79 23.30
N ASP A 138 -2.39 15.86 23.29
CA ASP A 138 -3.83 15.76 23.05
C ASP A 138 -4.09 15.42 21.57
N PRO A 139 -4.66 14.24 21.25
CA PRO A 139 -4.95 13.85 19.88
C PRO A 139 -5.91 14.82 19.17
N SER A 140 -6.81 15.50 19.88
CA SER A 140 -7.76 16.44 19.28
C SER A 140 -7.08 17.69 18.69
N LEU A 141 -5.87 18.01 19.14
CA LEU A 141 -5.07 19.14 18.65
C LEU A 141 -4.01 18.71 17.62
N HIS A 142 -3.55 17.46 17.71
CA HIS A 142 -2.39 16.95 16.97
C HIS A 142 -2.74 15.96 15.86
N VAL A 143 -3.98 15.49 15.80
CA VAL A 143 -4.52 14.72 14.67
C VAL A 143 -5.42 15.65 13.87
N VAL A 144 -4.93 16.03 12.68
CA VAL A 144 -5.55 17.02 11.80
C VAL A 144 -6.23 16.31 10.64
N ASP A 145 -7.55 16.37 10.57
CA ASP A 145 -8.31 15.90 9.40
C ASP A 145 -8.12 16.85 8.22
N CYS A 146 -7.26 16.47 7.27
CA CYS A 146 -6.90 17.32 6.15
C CYS A 146 -8.03 17.53 5.14
N GLY A 147 -9.10 16.72 5.18
CA GLY A 147 -10.28 16.89 4.32
C GLY A 147 -11.17 18.05 4.76
N THR A 148 -11.11 18.43 6.04
CA THR A 148 -11.90 19.53 6.62
C THR A 148 -11.13 20.85 6.75
N GLU A 149 -9.82 20.81 6.54
CA GLU A 149 -8.93 21.96 6.68
C GLU A 149 -8.95 22.86 5.44
N THR A 150 -8.58 24.13 5.63
CA THR A 150 -8.33 25.07 4.54
C THR A 150 -6.84 25.38 4.47
N GLY A 151 -6.30 25.75 3.31
CA GLY A 151 -4.85 25.99 3.18
C GLY A 151 -4.27 27.00 4.19
N LYS A 152 -5.09 27.95 4.67
CA LYS A 152 -4.69 29.00 5.64
C LYS A 152 -4.72 28.56 7.11
N SER A 153 -5.29 27.40 7.45
CA SER A 153 -5.45 26.93 8.85
C SER A 153 -4.38 25.92 9.31
N VAL A 154 -3.53 25.46 8.39
CA VAL A 154 -2.57 24.36 8.65
C VAL A 154 -1.33 24.82 9.43
N ALA A 155 -0.80 26.02 9.16
CA ALA A 155 0.46 26.49 9.74
C ALA A 155 0.33 27.87 10.41
N ILE A 156 0.26 28.93 9.61
CA ILE A 156 0.23 30.32 10.08
C ILE A 156 -0.82 31.10 9.29
N ARG A 157 -1.63 31.89 10.00
CA ARG A 157 -2.51 32.89 9.39
C ARG A 157 -2.00 34.29 9.73
N ARG A 158 -1.76 35.12 8.71
CA ARG A 158 -1.45 36.55 8.87
C ARG A 158 -2.71 37.40 8.67
N GLY A 159 -2.76 38.53 9.35
CA GLY A 159 -3.81 39.54 9.20
C GLY A 159 -3.52 40.48 8.03
N GLY A 160 -4.45 41.38 7.71
CA GLY A 160 -4.29 42.36 6.62
C GLY A 160 -3.11 43.33 6.81
N ALA A 161 -2.60 43.47 8.04
CA ALA A 161 -1.41 44.28 8.35
C ALA A 161 -0.07 43.50 8.21
N GLY A 162 -0.10 42.25 7.73
CA GLY A 162 1.09 41.42 7.56
C GLY A 162 1.63 40.79 8.85
N GLY A 163 1.05 41.07 10.02
CA GLY A 163 1.40 40.40 11.29
C GLY A 163 0.86 38.98 11.39
N VAL A 164 1.55 38.11 12.13
CA VAL A 164 1.06 36.76 12.48
C VAL A 164 -0.13 36.91 13.43
N VAL A 165 -1.31 36.52 12.97
CA VAL A 165 -2.57 36.56 13.75
C VAL A 165 -2.80 35.21 14.45
N PHE A 166 -2.28 34.13 13.86
CA PHE A 166 -2.43 32.79 14.40
C PHE A 166 -1.24 31.92 13.98
N GLU A 167 -0.60 31.29 14.96
CA GLU A 167 0.41 30.24 14.78
C GLU A 167 -0.14 28.97 15.43
N ARG A 168 -0.24 27.88 14.65
CA ARG A 168 -0.78 26.62 15.17
C ARG A 168 0.23 26.02 16.15
N GLN A 169 -0.23 25.65 17.35
CA GLN A 169 0.59 25.00 18.38
C GLN A 169 1.32 23.74 17.87
N LEU A 170 0.79 23.13 16.81
CA LEU A 170 1.35 21.99 16.11
C LEU A 170 2.81 22.20 15.66
N LEU A 171 3.22 23.43 15.33
CA LEU A 171 4.60 23.74 14.91
C LEU A 171 5.65 23.52 16.00
N GLN A 172 5.24 23.56 17.27
CA GLN A 172 6.11 23.38 18.43
C GLN A 172 6.03 21.97 19.04
N ALA A 173 5.02 21.18 18.65
CA ALA A 173 4.83 19.82 19.13
C ALA A 173 5.92 18.87 18.62
N PRO A 174 6.21 17.76 19.31
CA PRO A 174 7.13 16.73 18.83
C PRO A 174 6.56 15.87 17.70
N PHE A 175 5.24 15.83 17.54
CA PHE A 175 4.57 14.96 16.60
C PHE A 175 3.24 15.57 16.11
N ALA A 176 2.89 15.26 14.86
CA ALA A 176 1.62 15.63 14.26
C ALA A 176 1.15 14.55 13.29
N THR A 177 -0.15 14.26 13.30
CA THR A 177 -0.80 13.40 12.31
C THR A 177 -1.66 14.24 11.38
N PHE A 178 -1.50 14.04 10.08
CA PHE A 178 -2.28 14.64 9.01
C PHE A 178 -3.12 13.53 8.39
N ASP A 179 -4.35 13.41 8.86
CA ASP A 179 -5.28 12.33 8.54
C ASP A 179 -5.95 12.60 7.18
N GLU A 180 -6.21 11.52 6.43
CA GLU A 180 -6.88 11.57 5.12
C GLU A 180 -6.21 12.54 4.11
N PHE A 181 -4.87 12.55 4.05
CA PHE A 181 -4.07 13.48 3.24
C PHE A 181 -4.52 13.60 1.77
N LEU A 182 -4.99 12.51 1.16
CA LEU A 182 -5.40 12.51 -0.25
C LEU A 182 -6.76 13.17 -0.52
N THR A 183 -7.58 13.36 0.52
CA THR A 183 -8.84 14.11 0.45
C THR A 183 -8.63 15.62 0.51
N ALA A 184 -7.46 16.04 0.99
CA ALA A 184 -7.09 17.44 1.14
C ALA A 184 -7.07 18.19 -0.21
N SER A 185 -7.46 19.46 -0.16
CA SER A 185 -7.36 20.36 -1.32
C SER A 185 -5.88 20.57 -1.74
N PRO A 186 -5.61 20.96 -3.00
CA PRO A 186 -4.26 21.28 -3.44
C PRO A 186 -3.55 22.31 -2.55
N GLU A 187 -4.28 23.31 -2.05
CA GLU A 187 -3.75 24.38 -1.20
C GLU A 187 -3.32 23.83 0.18
N VAL A 188 -4.12 22.95 0.78
CA VAL A 188 -3.77 22.27 2.04
C VAL A 188 -2.52 21.42 1.84
N ARG A 189 -2.44 20.63 0.77
CA ARG A 189 -1.25 19.82 0.47
C ARG A 189 0.00 20.68 0.22
N ALA A 190 -0.15 21.82 -0.45
CA ALA A 190 0.94 22.77 -0.65
C ALA A 190 1.42 23.36 0.69
N ALA A 191 0.48 23.76 1.57
CA ALA A 191 0.80 24.26 2.91
C ALA A 191 1.51 23.21 3.78
N LEU A 192 1.11 21.93 3.65
CA LEU A 192 1.78 20.82 4.33
C LEU A 192 3.22 20.60 3.86
N GLY A 193 3.62 21.11 2.69
CA GLY A 193 4.97 21.00 2.16
C GLY A 193 6.07 21.47 3.13
N VAL A 194 5.74 22.41 4.01
CA VAL A 194 6.64 22.89 5.08
C VAL A 194 7.00 21.77 6.07
N PHE A 195 6.05 20.92 6.44
CA PHE A 195 6.27 19.78 7.32
C PHE A 195 7.03 18.64 6.63
N LEU A 196 6.78 18.46 5.32
CA LEU A 196 7.35 17.36 4.52
C LEU A 196 8.78 17.64 4.00
N GLY A 197 9.26 18.87 4.12
CA GLY A 197 10.57 19.27 3.62
C GLY A 197 11.77 18.69 4.39
N GLY A 198 11.54 18.16 5.59
CA GLY A 198 12.58 17.53 6.43
C GLY A 198 13.59 18.50 7.05
N ARG A 199 13.36 19.81 6.94
CA ARG A 199 14.17 20.86 7.60
C ARG A 199 13.53 21.26 8.92
N LEU A 200 14.37 21.50 9.93
CA LEU A 200 13.93 22.02 11.23
C LEU A 200 13.58 23.51 11.13
N VAL A 201 14.36 24.28 10.34
CA VAL A 201 14.12 25.70 10.10
C VAL A 201 13.84 25.91 8.61
N VAL A 202 12.70 26.52 8.31
CA VAL A 202 12.30 26.86 6.94
C VAL A 202 12.19 28.36 6.78
N ALA A 203 12.55 28.86 5.59
CA ALA A 203 12.20 30.21 5.21
C ALA A 203 10.70 30.24 4.90
N PHE A 204 9.97 31.10 5.59
CA PHE A 204 8.56 31.35 5.35
C PHE A 204 8.41 32.85 5.14
N GLU A 205 8.23 33.25 3.88
CA GLU A 205 8.30 34.64 3.43
C GLU A 205 9.66 35.26 3.80
N ASN A 206 9.68 36.30 4.64
CA ASN A 206 10.88 37.01 5.09
C ASN A 206 11.31 36.63 6.52
N GLN A 207 10.76 35.55 7.08
CA GLN A 207 11.08 35.08 8.43
C GLN A 207 11.54 33.62 8.42
N GLN A 208 12.21 33.22 9.50
CA GLN A 208 12.51 31.83 9.77
C GLN A 208 11.44 31.25 10.67
N MET A 209 10.92 30.08 10.29
CA MET A 209 9.97 29.31 11.09
C MET A 209 10.59 27.98 11.48
N THR A 210 10.52 27.66 12.77
CA THR A 210 10.95 26.35 13.28
C THR A 210 9.78 25.38 13.22
N VAL A 211 10.00 24.24 12.57
CA VAL A 211 9.04 23.14 12.43
C VAL A 211 9.55 21.98 13.27
N ARG A 212 9.07 21.88 14.51
CA ARG A 212 9.47 20.80 15.44
C ARG A 212 8.79 19.44 15.23
N PRO A 213 7.57 19.31 14.69
CA PRO A 213 6.90 18.01 14.69
C PRO A 213 7.47 17.05 13.66
N VAL A 214 7.52 15.77 14.03
CA VAL A 214 7.62 14.67 13.07
C VAL A 214 6.23 14.45 12.46
N PRO A 215 6.07 14.54 11.12
CA PRO A 215 4.77 14.39 10.51
C PRO A 215 4.46 12.92 10.20
N LEU A 216 3.23 12.51 10.47
CA LEU A 216 2.61 11.27 10.00
C LEU A 216 1.47 11.61 9.03
N LEU A 217 1.55 11.14 7.79
CA LEU A 217 0.44 11.18 6.84
C LEU A 217 -0.32 9.86 6.92
N THR A 218 -1.64 9.92 7.01
CA THR A 218 -2.48 8.76 6.72
C THR A 218 -3.23 8.99 5.41
N LEU A 219 -3.42 7.94 4.62
CA LEU A 219 -4.18 8.04 3.39
C LEU A 219 -4.75 6.71 2.92
N ASN A 220 -5.84 6.78 2.17
CA ASN A 220 -6.36 5.67 1.38
C ASN A 220 -5.76 5.74 -0.04
N PRO A 221 -4.94 4.76 -0.48
CA PRO A 221 -4.24 4.84 -1.75
C PRO A 221 -5.22 4.85 -2.93
N ARG A 222 -4.93 5.65 -3.96
CA ARG A 222 -5.71 5.69 -5.22
C ARG A 222 -5.47 4.42 -6.04
N PRO A 223 -6.43 3.96 -6.86
CA PRO A 223 -6.24 2.84 -7.78
C PRO A 223 -5.48 3.30 -9.03
N LYS A 224 -4.18 3.57 -8.87
CA LYS A 224 -3.27 4.03 -9.94
C LYS A 224 -2.07 3.09 -10.08
N ALA A 225 -1.41 3.13 -11.23
CA ALA A 225 -0.35 2.18 -11.57
C ALA A 225 0.94 2.40 -10.76
N THR A 226 1.36 3.66 -10.61
CA THR A 226 2.63 3.98 -9.94
C THR A 226 2.43 4.36 -8.47
N LEU A 227 3.44 4.11 -7.64
CA LEU A 227 3.40 4.45 -6.22
C LEU A 227 3.13 5.95 -6.00
N GLU A 228 3.81 6.80 -6.77
CA GLU A 228 3.68 8.26 -6.76
C GLU A 228 2.22 8.69 -6.96
N GLN A 229 1.54 8.09 -7.95
CA GLN A 229 0.14 8.39 -8.25
C GLN A 229 -0.82 7.82 -7.19
N ARG A 230 -0.49 6.66 -6.61
CA ARG A 230 -1.29 6.01 -5.57
C ARG A 230 -1.33 6.84 -4.30
N ILE A 231 -0.19 7.40 -3.87
CA ILE A 231 -0.07 8.13 -2.61
C ILE A 231 -0.07 9.66 -2.79
N GLY A 232 -0.03 10.15 -4.02
CA GLY A 232 -0.07 11.59 -4.33
C GLY A 232 1.19 12.34 -3.90
N LEU A 233 2.35 11.68 -3.90
CA LEU A 233 3.64 12.27 -3.52
C LEU A 233 4.63 12.14 -4.68
N SER A 234 5.44 13.18 -4.86
CA SER A 234 6.53 13.19 -5.84
C SER A 234 7.70 12.30 -5.40
N ALA A 235 8.55 11.86 -6.34
CA ALA A 235 9.73 11.05 -6.01
C ALA A 235 10.68 11.71 -4.97
N PRO A 236 10.95 13.03 -5.00
CA PRO A 236 11.73 13.70 -3.95
C PRO A 236 11.05 13.67 -2.58
N GLN A 237 9.72 13.73 -2.53
CA GLN A 237 8.96 13.59 -1.30
C GLN A 237 9.06 12.15 -0.78
N ILE A 238 8.88 11.15 -1.64
CA ILE A 238 9.02 9.73 -1.28
C ILE A 238 10.39 9.44 -0.68
N ARG A 239 11.47 9.98 -1.26
CA ARG A 239 12.84 9.80 -0.76
C ARG A 239 13.04 10.26 0.69
N ARG A 240 12.20 11.20 1.16
CA ARG A 240 12.23 11.74 2.51
C ARG A 240 11.22 11.07 3.46
N ALA A 241 10.47 10.10 2.96
CA ALA A 241 9.40 9.44 3.69
C ALA A 241 9.80 8.03 4.12
N ILE A 242 9.31 7.59 5.27
CA ILE A 242 9.20 6.17 5.60
C ILE A 242 7.77 5.73 5.27
N LEU A 243 7.64 4.90 4.24
CA LEU A 243 6.36 4.48 3.69
C LEU A 243 5.94 3.10 4.23
N VAL A 244 4.66 2.95 4.55
CA VAL A 244 4.05 1.69 4.97
C VAL A 244 2.78 1.44 4.18
N ASN A 245 2.66 0.27 3.57
CA ASN A 245 1.45 -0.18 2.88
C ASN A 245 0.73 -1.26 3.70
N LEU A 246 -0.24 -0.84 4.50
CA LEU A 246 -0.98 -1.71 5.41
C LEU A 246 -1.96 -2.65 4.69
N ASP A 247 -2.26 -2.43 3.41
CA ASP A 247 -3.03 -3.41 2.60
C ASP A 247 -2.25 -4.73 2.40
N ALA A 248 -0.91 -4.69 2.50
CA ALA A 248 -0.07 -5.89 2.44
C ALA A 248 0.07 -6.59 3.80
N VAL A 249 -0.51 -6.04 4.87
CA VAL A 249 -0.39 -6.56 6.23
C VAL A 249 -1.65 -7.32 6.60
N THR A 250 -1.49 -8.55 7.10
CA THR A 250 -2.63 -9.31 7.63
C THR A 250 -3.12 -8.66 8.93
N MET A 251 -4.31 -8.06 8.88
CA MET A 251 -4.89 -7.37 10.02
C MET A 251 -5.61 -8.33 10.97
N PRO A 252 -5.43 -8.19 12.30
CA PRO A 252 -6.26 -8.89 13.27
C PRO A 252 -7.68 -8.29 13.28
N ASP A 253 -8.59 -8.92 14.04
CA ASP A 253 -9.92 -8.36 14.28
C ASP A 253 -9.84 -7.10 15.14
N LEU A 254 -9.68 -5.94 14.48
CA LEU A 254 -9.53 -4.64 15.12
C LEU A 254 -10.76 -4.22 15.91
N ALA A 255 -11.95 -4.76 15.63
CA ALA A 255 -13.12 -4.51 16.46
C ALA A 255 -12.94 -5.08 17.87
N ARG A 256 -12.10 -6.11 18.03
CA ARG A 256 -11.79 -6.73 19.33
C ARG A 256 -10.52 -6.21 19.98
N SER A 257 -9.51 -5.87 19.18
CA SER A 257 -8.17 -5.53 19.70
C SER A 257 -7.71 -4.11 19.44
N GLY A 258 -8.36 -3.37 18.54
CA GLY A 258 -7.89 -2.07 18.06
C GLY A 258 -7.83 -0.99 19.14
N GLU A 259 -8.81 -0.95 20.05
CA GLU A 259 -8.88 0.08 21.10
C GLU A 259 -7.95 -0.23 22.29
N ARG A 260 -7.59 -1.50 22.50
CA ARG A 260 -6.78 -1.93 23.68
C ARG A 260 -5.43 -1.23 23.75
N ALA A 261 -4.77 -1.07 22.60
CA ALA A 261 -3.50 -0.35 22.53
C ALA A 261 -3.67 1.15 22.85
N LEU A 262 -4.78 1.76 22.42
CA LEU A 262 -5.06 3.17 22.68
C LEU A 262 -5.40 3.41 24.15
N GLU A 263 -6.24 2.57 24.75
CA GLU A 263 -6.55 2.61 26.18
C GLU A 263 -5.29 2.44 27.03
N ALA A 264 -4.45 1.47 26.69
CA ALA A 264 -3.18 1.26 27.38
C ALA A 264 -2.24 2.46 27.25
N ALA A 265 -2.15 3.07 26.07
CA ALA A 265 -1.32 4.26 25.86
C ALA A 265 -1.85 5.49 26.62
N ARG A 266 -3.18 5.69 26.68
CA ARG A 266 -3.79 6.78 27.46
C ARG A 266 -3.62 6.60 28.98
N ALA A 267 -3.61 5.34 29.44
CA ALA A 267 -3.45 5.02 30.86
C ALA A 267 -1.99 5.00 31.32
N HIS A 268 -1.03 4.91 30.40
CA HIS A 268 0.39 4.87 30.71
C HIS A 268 0.98 6.30 30.73
N PRO A 269 1.93 6.62 31.62
CA PRO A 269 2.67 7.87 31.56
C PRO A 269 3.38 8.06 30.21
N PRO A 270 3.51 9.30 29.70
CA PRO A 270 4.21 9.58 28.45
C PRO A 270 5.64 9.02 28.44
N VAL A 271 6.10 8.56 27.28
CA VAL A 271 7.48 8.13 27.07
C VAL A 271 8.44 9.31 27.21
N SER A 272 9.55 9.11 27.91
CA SER A 272 10.57 10.15 28.05
C SER A 272 11.46 10.22 26.81
N LEU A 273 11.46 11.37 26.13
CA LEU A 273 12.35 11.63 25.00
C LEU A 273 13.71 12.15 25.47
N GLY A 274 14.53 11.25 26.03
CA GLY A 274 15.91 11.55 26.43
C GLY A 274 16.79 11.98 25.25
N ALA A 275 17.92 12.61 25.54
CA ALA A 275 18.91 12.93 24.51
C ALA A 275 19.52 11.65 23.90
N PRO A 276 19.83 11.62 22.59
CA PRO A 276 20.62 10.55 22.00
C PRO A 276 21.91 10.28 22.76
N ALA A 277 22.21 9.00 23.03
CA ALA A 277 23.44 8.61 23.70
C ALA A 277 24.67 8.72 22.76
N VAL A 278 24.48 8.43 21.46
CA VAL A 278 25.55 8.39 20.46
C VAL A 278 25.05 8.94 19.13
N ASP A 279 25.88 9.74 18.44
CA ASP A 279 25.65 10.12 17.04
C ASP A 279 26.08 8.99 16.10
N CYS A 280 25.11 8.26 15.57
CA CYS A 280 25.33 7.11 14.70
C CYS A 280 25.89 7.47 13.31
N ARG A 281 26.06 8.76 12.98
CA ARG A 281 26.80 9.18 11.76
C ARG A 281 28.25 8.69 11.77
N ALA A 282 28.84 8.47 12.94
CA ALA A 282 30.15 7.85 13.07
C ALA A 282 30.23 6.44 12.45
N PHE A 283 29.07 5.78 12.24
CA PHE A 283 28.95 4.44 11.65
C PHE A 283 28.28 4.47 10.27
N HIS A 284 28.34 5.61 9.56
CA HIS A 284 27.65 5.82 8.29
C HIS A 284 27.84 4.67 7.29
N ASP A 285 29.07 4.22 7.04
CA ASP A 285 29.34 3.16 6.05
C ASP A 285 28.68 1.83 6.44
N ARG A 286 28.63 1.51 7.73
CA ARG A 286 27.90 0.33 8.24
C ARG A 286 26.39 0.44 8.04
N ILE A 287 25.85 1.65 8.20
CA ILE A 287 24.43 1.92 7.97
C ILE A 287 24.10 1.82 6.48
N VAL A 288 24.98 2.32 5.59
CA VAL A 288 24.86 2.14 4.14
C VAL A 288 24.86 0.66 3.77
N ASP A 289 25.84 -0.12 4.28
CA ASP A 289 25.95 -1.55 4.01
C ASP A 289 24.71 -2.31 4.47
N LEU A 290 24.25 -2.05 5.71
CA LEU A 290 23.05 -2.67 6.27
C LEU A 290 21.81 -2.32 5.44
N THR A 291 21.61 -1.04 5.13
CA THR A 291 20.47 -0.56 4.35
C THR A 291 20.44 -1.20 2.96
N ARG A 292 21.59 -1.28 2.28
CA ARG A 292 21.71 -1.94 0.97
C ARG A 292 21.53 -3.45 1.03
N ALA A 293 21.85 -4.07 2.15
CA ALA A 293 21.65 -5.50 2.37
C ALA A 293 20.20 -5.85 2.71
N ILE A 294 19.42 -4.90 3.27
CA ILE A 294 17.97 -5.02 3.50
C ILE A 294 17.19 -4.72 2.22
N LEU A 295 17.46 -3.59 1.57
CA LEU A 295 16.66 -3.07 0.47
C LEU A 295 17.03 -3.69 -0.88
N ALA A 296 16.02 -3.93 -1.70
CA ALA A 296 16.14 -4.28 -3.11
C ALA A 296 16.77 -3.10 -3.91
N PRO A 297 17.51 -3.37 -5.01
CA PRO A 297 18.28 -2.34 -5.72
C PRO A 297 17.44 -1.14 -6.21
N ASP A 298 16.22 -1.40 -6.66
CA ASP A 298 15.25 -0.39 -7.11
C ASP A 298 14.78 0.55 -5.98
N ALA A 299 14.81 0.09 -4.73
CA ALA A 299 14.47 0.88 -3.56
C ALA A 299 15.65 1.74 -3.04
N HIS A 300 16.89 1.52 -3.48
CA HIS A 300 18.07 2.26 -2.98
C HIS A 300 17.97 3.77 -3.22
N ALA A 301 17.38 4.18 -4.35
CA ALA A 301 17.16 5.59 -4.66
C ALA A 301 15.96 6.21 -3.91
N ARG A 302 15.10 5.37 -3.32
CA ARG A 302 13.85 5.77 -2.66
C ARG A 302 13.98 5.93 -1.16
N VAL A 303 15.09 5.51 -0.56
CA VAL A 303 15.35 5.66 0.88
C VAL A 303 16.66 6.43 1.07
N ASP A 304 16.59 7.61 1.66
CA ASP A 304 17.80 8.35 2.03
C ASP A 304 18.47 7.69 3.23
N VAL A 305 19.69 7.17 3.05
CA VAL A 305 20.45 6.52 4.13
C VAL A 305 20.71 7.47 5.30
N GLU A 306 20.72 8.78 5.06
CA GLU A 306 20.98 9.74 6.12
C GLU A 306 19.76 10.00 7.00
N ILE A 307 18.56 9.70 6.50
CA ILE A 307 17.37 9.54 7.35
C ILE A 307 17.55 8.31 8.26
N VAL A 308 18.06 7.20 7.72
CA VAL A 308 18.31 5.98 8.51
C VAL A 308 19.35 6.23 9.61
N ALA A 309 20.40 6.99 9.31
CA ALA A 309 21.38 7.42 10.31
C ALA A 309 20.76 8.30 11.41
N ASN A 310 19.89 9.25 11.03
CA ASN A 310 19.18 10.10 12.00
C ASN A 310 18.25 9.29 12.90
N LEU A 311 17.51 8.33 12.33
CA LEU A 311 16.67 7.40 13.07
C LEU A 311 17.50 6.55 14.03
N ALA A 312 18.66 6.04 13.58
CA ALA A 312 19.57 5.28 14.43
C ALA A 312 20.12 6.12 15.59
N THR A 313 20.50 7.38 15.34
CA THR A 313 20.92 8.31 16.41
C THR A 313 19.77 8.53 17.40
N GLY A 314 18.56 8.83 16.94
CA GLY A 314 17.39 9.00 17.80
C GLY A 314 17.04 7.74 18.61
N MET A 315 17.17 6.57 18.00
CA MET A 315 16.95 5.27 18.66
C MET A 315 17.93 5.04 19.83
N THR A 316 19.11 5.67 19.84
CA THR A 316 20.06 5.54 20.94
C THR A 316 19.57 6.13 22.27
N ALA A 317 18.52 6.97 22.26
CA ALA A 317 17.87 7.41 23.49
C ALA A 317 17.10 6.28 24.19
N PHE A 318 16.69 5.24 23.45
CA PHE A 318 15.98 4.07 23.98
C PHE A 318 16.91 2.85 24.10
N ILE A 319 17.89 2.72 23.19
CA ILE A 319 18.84 1.61 23.13
C ILE A 319 20.26 2.18 23.13
N ALA A 320 20.89 2.27 24.30
CA ALA A 320 22.18 2.95 24.46
C ALA A 320 23.33 2.35 23.62
N ASP A 321 23.29 1.04 23.30
CA ASP A 321 24.26 0.41 22.40
C ASP A 321 23.98 0.81 20.94
N PRO A 322 24.90 1.53 20.26
CA PRO A 322 24.68 1.97 18.88
C PRO A 322 24.56 0.79 17.90
N ALA A 323 25.21 -0.35 18.16
CA ALA A 323 25.09 -1.52 17.29
C ALA A 323 23.68 -2.09 17.33
N ALA A 324 23.10 -2.25 18.53
CA ALA A 324 21.73 -2.68 18.72
C ALA A 324 20.72 -1.64 18.20
N ALA A 325 20.95 -0.34 18.40
CA ALA A 325 20.07 0.72 17.89
C ALA A 325 20.01 0.75 16.35
N ILE A 326 21.16 0.67 15.67
CA ILE A 326 21.23 0.59 14.21
C ILE A 326 20.55 -0.69 13.71
N ALA A 327 20.77 -1.81 14.38
CA ALA A 327 20.13 -3.07 14.03
C ALA A 327 18.60 -3.00 14.18
N GLN A 328 18.10 -2.38 15.25
CA GLN A 328 16.66 -2.19 15.50
C GLN A 328 16.04 -1.33 14.40
N VAL A 329 16.65 -0.18 14.08
CA VAL A 329 16.18 0.67 12.97
C VAL A 329 16.23 -0.07 11.63
N GLY A 330 17.29 -0.85 11.37
CA GLY A 330 17.36 -1.69 10.18
C GLY A 330 16.26 -2.75 10.12
N TYR A 331 15.94 -3.37 11.27
CA TYR A 331 14.86 -4.34 11.36
C TYR A 331 13.48 -3.70 11.10
N ASP A 332 13.19 -2.59 11.76
CA ASP A 332 11.93 -1.86 11.61
C ASP A 332 11.78 -1.29 10.20
N LEU A 333 12.86 -0.76 9.61
CA LEU A 333 12.91 -0.33 8.21
C LEU A 333 12.62 -1.50 7.26
N GLY A 334 13.18 -2.68 7.52
CA GLY A 334 12.91 -3.88 6.74
C GLY A 334 11.43 -4.28 6.80
N LEU A 335 10.81 -4.28 7.99
CA LEU A 335 9.38 -4.60 8.14
C LEU A 335 8.48 -3.65 7.36
N VAL A 336 8.75 -2.35 7.39
CA VAL A 336 7.94 -1.38 6.64
C VAL A 336 8.20 -1.46 5.13
N ALA A 337 9.45 -1.62 4.72
CA ALA A 337 9.84 -1.76 3.31
C ALA A 337 9.29 -3.06 2.68
N GLU A 338 9.17 -4.13 3.47
CA GLU A 338 8.61 -5.42 3.01
C GLU A 338 7.16 -5.27 2.55
N THR A 339 6.38 -4.36 3.16
CA THR A 339 5.00 -4.08 2.74
C THR A 339 4.87 -3.49 1.33
N LEU A 340 5.97 -2.97 0.79
CA LEU A 340 6.09 -2.40 -0.55
C LEU A 340 6.81 -3.34 -1.53
N GLY A 341 7.24 -4.52 -1.06
CA GLY A 341 8.07 -5.43 -1.84
C GLY A 341 9.51 -4.93 -2.04
N TRP A 342 9.97 -3.99 -1.20
CA TRP A 342 11.28 -3.33 -1.35
C TRP A 342 12.43 -4.04 -0.65
N THR A 343 12.22 -5.24 -0.11
CA THR A 343 13.23 -5.98 0.66
C THR A 343 13.84 -7.14 -0.13
N LYS A 344 15.11 -7.42 0.11
CA LYS A 344 15.80 -8.62 -0.38
C LYS A 344 15.39 -9.85 0.43
N ALA A 345 15.40 -11.03 -0.20
CA ALA A 345 15.25 -12.28 0.52
C ALA A 345 16.35 -12.44 1.58
N GLY A 346 15.97 -12.85 2.80
CA GLY A 346 16.91 -13.07 3.90
C GLY A 346 17.34 -11.82 4.67
N TRP A 347 16.68 -10.67 4.47
CA TRP A 347 17.02 -9.41 5.14
C TRP A 347 16.97 -9.48 6.67
N ILE A 348 16.09 -10.32 7.24
CA ILE A 348 15.97 -10.54 8.69
C ILE A 348 17.25 -11.15 9.27
N GLN A 349 17.87 -12.09 8.54
CA GLN A 349 19.14 -12.70 8.97
C GLN A 349 20.26 -11.67 8.95
N THR A 350 20.29 -10.80 7.93
CA THR A 350 21.24 -9.70 7.82
C THR A 350 21.16 -8.73 9.00
N THR A 351 19.96 -8.29 9.37
CA THR A 351 19.76 -7.37 10.52
C THR A 351 20.12 -8.03 11.84
N THR A 352 19.79 -9.32 11.99
CA THR A 352 20.14 -10.11 13.19
C THR A 352 21.65 -10.29 13.33
N ALA A 353 22.37 -10.50 12.23
CA ALA A 353 23.81 -10.66 12.20
C ALA A 353 24.61 -9.35 12.25
N PHE A 354 23.94 -8.19 12.26
CA PHE A 354 24.60 -6.89 12.20
C PHE A 354 25.48 -6.62 13.44
N SER A 355 26.73 -6.22 13.18
CA SER A 355 27.71 -5.76 14.16
C SER A 355 28.47 -4.55 13.63
N LEU A 356 28.91 -3.67 14.53
CA LEU A 356 29.79 -2.54 14.19
C LEU A 356 31.23 -2.98 13.97
N GLU A 357 31.65 -4.08 14.60
CA GLU A 357 32.97 -4.65 14.34
C GLU A 357 33.07 -5.06 12.87
N PRO A 358 34.16 -4.71 12.18
CA PRO A 358 34.41 -5.26 10.85
C PRO A 358 34.33 -6.76 10.96
N ALA A 359 33.51 -7.37 10.09
CA ALA A 359 33.48 -8.80 9.92
C ALA A 359 34.94 -9.23 9.74
N ARG A 360 35.53 -9.78 10.80
CA ARG A 360 36.87 -10.37 10.72
C ARG A 360 36.70 -11.39 9.62
N THR A 361 37.33 -11.14 8.48
CA THR A 361 37.36 -12.07 7.37
C THR A 361 37.95 -13.34 7.96
N VAL A 362 37.09 -14.27 8.37
CA VAL A 362 37.52 -15.59 8.77
C VAL A 362 37.98 -16.17 7.47
N ALA A 363 39.29 -16.07 7.22
CA ALA A 363 39.96 -16.77 6.15
C ALA A 363 39.44 -18.20 6.22
N VAL A 364 38.60 -18.55 5.24
CA VAL A 364 38.11 -19.91 5.07
C VAL A 364 39.35 -20.73 4.82
N VAL A 365 39.85 -21.37 5.88
CA VAL A 365 40.96 -22.29 5.83
C VAL A 365 40.59 -23.35 4.81
N ASP A 366 41.45 -23.44 3.81
CA ASP A 366 41.40 -24.33 2.67
C ASP A 366 40.88 -25.73 3.00
N ARG A 367 40.07 -26.25 2.07
CA ARG A 367 39.76 -27.67 1.98
C ARG A 367 41.05 -28.50 1.90
N PRO A 368 41.05 -29.72 2.45
CA PRO A 368 42.22 -30.59 2.43
C PRO A 368 42.57 -31.02 1.00
N ARG A 369 43.87 -30.90 0.69
CA ARG A 369 44.57 -31.40 -0.50
C ARG A 369 44.11 -32.80 -0.92
N GLY A 370 43.48 -32.88 -2.10
CA GLY A 370 43.37 -34.09 -2.90
C GLY A 370 44.45 -34.11 -3.99
N ALA A 371 45.09 -35.28 -4.15
CA ALA A 371 46.30 -35.57 -4.90
C ALA A 371 46.36 -35.10 -6.38
N ALA A 372 47.59 -34.75 -6.80
CA ALA A 372 48.03 -34.53 -8.18
C ALA A 372 47.99 -35.82 -9.04
N PRO A 373 48.08 -35.72 -10.38
CA PRO A 373 49.38 -36.00 -11.05
C PRO A 373 49.59 -35.11 -12.33
N PRO A 374 50.57 -35.34 -13.23
CA PRO A 374 51.77 -34.48 -13.30
C PRO A 374 52.03 -33.80 -14.67
N THR A 375 52.72 -32.65 -14.60
CA THR A 375 53.70 -32.05 -15.54
C THR A 375 53.61 -32.28 -17.06
N ALA A 376 53.53 -31.17 -17.80
CA ALA A 376 54.47 -30.85 -18.89
C ALA A 376 54.57 -29.32 -19.11
N PRO A 377 55.69 -28.79 -19.63
CA PRO A 377 56.15 -27.42 -19.37
C PRO A 377 56.23 -26.51 -20.62
N SER A 378 56.74 -25.28 -20.37
CA SER A 378 57.19 -24.23 -21.31
C SER A 378 56.10 -23.27 -21.80
N ASP A 379 56.36 -21.99 -22.06
CA ASP A 379 57.40 -21.05 -21.66
C ASP A 379 56.89 -19.66 -22.12
N ASP A 380 57.51 -18.63 -21.56
CA ASP A 380 57.65 -17.28 -22.13
C ASP A 380 56.49 -16.26 -22.14
N ALA A 381 56.66 -15.31 -21.22
CA ALA A 381 57.05 -13.93 -21.51
C ALA A 381 55.99 -12.85 -21.80
N ASP A 382 55.95 -11.92 -20.84
CA ASP A 382 55.98 -10.46 -20.98
C ASP A 382 54.73 -9.66 -21.44
N ARG A 383 54.34 -8.78 -20.50
CA ARG A 383 53.89 -7.38 -20.66
C ARG A 383 52.68 -7.09 -21.56
N ALA A 384 51.59 -6.61 -20.94
CA ALA A 384 51.24 -5.17 -20.85
C ALA A 384 49.75 -4.92 -20.55
N ARG A 385 49.49 -3.81 -19.82
CA ARG A 385 48.29 -2.93 -19.82
C ARG A 385 46.94 -3.54 -19.43
N VAL A 386 46.36 -3.14 -18.30
CA VAL A 386 45.45 -1.98 -18.17
C VAL A 386 44.41 -1.96 -19.29
N GLU A 387 43.22 -2.50 -19.01
CA GLU A 387 41.93 -1.92 -19.38
C GLU A 387 40.79 -2.66 -18.67
N SER A 388 39.97 -1.89 -17.97
CA SER A 388 38.71 -2.31 -17.34
C SER A 388 37.68 -2.68 -18.41
N PRO A 389 36.87 -3.73 -18.27
CA PRO A 389 35.58 -3.79 -18.91
C PRO A 389 34.54 -3.18 -17.98
N ALA A 390 33.88 -2.14 -18.47
CA ALA A 390 32.60 -1.69 -17.96
C ALA A 390 31.60 -2.84 -18.05
N GLU A 391 31.18 -3.39 -16.91
CA GLU A 391 30.03 -4.27 -16.84
C GLU A 391 28.79 -3.45 -17.15
N ALA A 392 28.24 -3.70 -18.34
CA ALA A 392 26.97 -3.17 -18.78
C ALA A 392 25.85 -3.59 -17.82
N LEU A 393 25.05 -2.60 -17.42
CA LEU A 393 23.78 -2.76 -16.72
C LEU A 393 22.87 -3.69 -17.51
N THR A 394 22.71 -4.93 -17.03
CA THR A 394 21.71 -5.88 -17.51
C THR A 394 20.47 -5.77 -16.62
N LEU A 395 19.37 -5.26 -17.21
CA LEU A 395 18.02 -5.23 -16.64
C LEU A 395 17.40 -6.64 -16.72
N ALA A 396 18.00 -7.62 -16.05
CA ALA A 396 17.45 -8.97 -16.01
C ALA A 396 16.32 -9.04 -14.96
N VAL A 397 15.08 -8.95 -15.42
CA VAL A 397 13.88 -9.31 -14.64
C VAL A 397 13.95 -10.81 -14.37
N ARG A 398 14.10 -11.22 -13.10
CA ARG A 398 14.07 -12.64 -12.74
C ARG A 398 12.65 -13.20 -12.89
N ASP A 399 12.52 -14.24 -13.69
CA ASP A 399 11.26 -14.96 -13.91
C ASP A 399 10.70 -15.58 -12.61
N PRO A 400 9.37 -15.56 -12.42
CA PRO A 400 8.72 -16.35 -11.39
C PRO A 400 8.91 -17.84 -11.70
N VAL A 401 9.29 -18.63 -10.70
CA VAL A 401 9.46 -20.08 -10.81
C VAL A 401 8.10 -20.73 -11.12
N ARG A 402 7.74 -20.83 -12.40
CA ARG A 402 6.67 -21.68 -12.91
C ARG A 402 7.27 -22.99 -13.41
N ARG A 403 6.59 -24.10 -13.12
CA ARG A 403 6.94 -25.43 -13.65
C ARG A 403 6.94 -25.33 -15.18
N LYS A 404 8.01 -25.78 -15.85
CA LYS A 404 8.09 -25.90 -17.30
C LYS A 404 6.90 -26.71 -17.81
N GLY A 405 5.84 -26.02 -18.22
CA GLY A 405 4.75 -26.61 -18.98
C GLY A 405 5.27 -26.86 -20.38
N HIS A 406 5.13 -28.09 -20.86
CA HIS A 406 5.50 -28.43 -22.22
C HIS A 406 4.56 -27.67 -23.16
N VAL A 407 5.11 -26.75 -23.96
CA VAL A 407 4.37 -26.10 -25.05
C VAL A 407 4.05 -27.20 -26.08
N PRO A 408 2.80 -27.37 -26.53
CA PRO A 408 2.46 -28.34 -27.57
C PRO A 408 3.27 -28.06 -28.85
N ASP A 409 3.65 -29.10 -29.59
CA ASP A 409 4.35 -28.95 -30.88
C ASP A 409 3.42 -28.26 -31.89
N PHE A 410 3.62 -26.96 -32.10
CA PHE A 410 2.97 -26.20 -33.16
C PHE A 410 4.00 -25.93 -34.27
N THR A 411 3.69 -26.30 -35.51
CA THR A 411 4.47 -25.87 -36.67
C THR A 411 4.18 -24.40 -36.95
N LEU A 412 5.04 -23.51 -36.48
CA LEU A 412 5.00 -22.09 -36.82
C LEU A 412 5.52 -21.86 -38.24
N MET A 413 4.89 -20.94 -38.98
CA MET A 413 5.47 -20.45 -40.24
C MET A 413 6.84 -19.82 -39.98
N GLU A 414 7.78 -19.96 -40.91
CA GLU A 414 9.17 -19.49 -40.76
C GLU A 414 9.25 -17.99 -40.43
N GLU A 415 8.37 -17.18 -41.02
CA GLU A 415 8.26 -15.76 -40.72
C GLU A 415 7.81 -15.49 -39.28
N THR A 416 6.82 -16.22 -38.77
CA THR A 416 6.37 -16.11 -37.38
C THR A 416 7.47 -16.54 -36.42
N ARG A 417 8.21 -17.61 -36.77
CA ARG A 417 9.36 -18.09 -35.99
C ARG A 417 10.45 -17.02 -35.89
N MET A 418 10.77 -16.35 -36.99
CA MET A 418 11.77 -15.27 -37.00
C MET A 418 11.34 -14.08 -36.14
N ARG A 419 10.07 -13.67 -36.19
CA ARG A 419 9.54 -12.60 -35.32
C ARG A 419 9.56 -12.99 -33.85
N LEU A 420 9.32 -14.27 -33.55
CA LEU A 420 9.34 -14.77 -32.17
C LEU A 420 10.77 -14.87 -31.62
N ILE A 421 11.76 -15.22 -32.46
CA ILE A 421 13.18 -15.14 -32.12
C ILE A 421 13.61 -13.69 -31.88
N TRP A 422 13.14 -12.75 -32.70
CA TRP A 422 13.43 -11.33 -32.51
C TRP A 422 12.85 -10.80 -31.19
N LEU A 423 11.58 -11.13 -30.89
CA LEU A 423 10.95 -10.77 -29.61
C LEU A 423 11.68 -11.40 -28.41
N ALA A 424 12.12 -12.65 -28.54
CA ALA A 424 12.91 -13.33 -27.52
C ALA A 424 14.24 -12.60 -27.26
N HIS A 425 14.92 -12.16 -28.33
CA HIS A 425 16.15 -11.37 -28.22
C HIS A 425 15.92 -10.00 -27.57
N GLU A 426 14.88 -9.27 -27.97
CA GLU A 426 14.58 -7.94 -27.45
C GLU A 426 14.16 -7.97 -25.97
N THR A 427 13.51 -9.05 -25.53
CA THR A 427 13.05 -9.22 -24.15
C THR A 427 14.03 -9.96 -23.24
N ASP A 428 15.22 -10.32 -23.75
CA ASP A 428 16.23 -11.13 -23.08
C ASP A 428 15.68 -12.46 -22.52
N ARG A 429 14.81 -13.11 -23.30
CA ARG A 429 14.15 -14.38 -22.96
C ARG A 429 14.48 -15.44 -24.01
N ASP A 430 14.32 -16.72 -23.65
CA ASP A 430 14.29 -17.77 -24.66
C ASP A 430 12.97 -17.73 -25.45
N VAL A 431 12.92 -18.47 -26.57
CA VAL A 431 11.73 -18.50 -27.45
C VAL A 431 10.49 -18.93 -26.67
N ASP A 432 10.62 -19.90 -25.76
CA ASP A 432 9.52 -20.35 -24.89
C ASP A 432 9.05 -19.23 -23.93
N GLY A 433 9.98 -18.49 -23.35
CA GLY A 433 9.71 -17.31 -22.52
C GLY A 433 9.00 -16.20 -23.28
N ALA A 434 9.36 -15.96 -24.54
CA ALA A 434 8.67 -15.00 -25.41
C ALA A 434 7.24 -15.44 -25.77
N VAL A 435 7.02 -16.74 -26.04
CA VAL A 435 5.66 -17.28 -26.23
C VAL A 435 4.83 -17.11 -24.97
N ASN A 436 5.40 -17.43 -23.80
CA ASN A 436 4.70 -17.27 -22.52
C ASN A 436 4.35 -15.81 -22.23
N LEU A 437 5.25 -14.87 -22.56
CA LEU A 437 5.00 -13.43 -22.43
C LEU A 437 3.82 -12.99 -23.32
N LEU A 438 3.78 -13.43 -24.58
CA LEU A 438 2.65 -13.14 -25.49
C LEU A 438 1.34 -13.76 -24.99
N MET A 439 1.41 -14.95 -24.40
CA MET A 439 0.24 -15.63 -23.84
C MET A 439 -0.26 -14.92 -22.57
N ASP A 440 0.64 -14.55 -21.66
CA ASP A 440 0.30 -13.80 -20.45
C ASP A 440 -0.31 -12.44 -20.82
N PHE A 441 0.26 -11.72 -21.79
CA PHE A 441 -0.32 -10.49 -22.35
C PHE A 441 -1.73 -10.72 -22.89
N TYR A 442 -1.94 -11.77 -23.69
CA TYR A 442 -3.26 -12.08 -24.25
C TYR A 442 -4.29 -12.46 -23.17
N LEU A 443 -3.87 -13.21 -22.14
CA LEU A 443 -4.74 -13.58 -21.03
C LEU A 443 -5.14 -12.38 -20.18
N GLU A 444 -4.19 -11.48 -19.90
CA GLU A 444 -4.46 -10.21 -19.21
C GLU A 444 -5.38 -9.31 -20.04
N TRP A 445 -5.12 -9.20 -21.34
CA TRP A 445 -5.97 -8.47 -22.30
C TRP A 445 -7.42 -8.97 -22.26
N ARG A 446 -7.60 -10.30 -22.31
CA ARG A 446 -8.93 -10.93 -22.25
C ARG A 446 -9.60 -10.76 -20.88
N ALA A 447 -8.85 -10.80 -19.79
CA ALA A 447 -9.37 -10.57 -18.44
C ALA A 447 -9.97 -9.15 -18.29
N ASN A 448 -9.47 -8.18 -19.06
CA ASN A 448 -9.98 -6.81 -19.12
C ASN A 448 -11.18 -6.62 -20.07
N GLY A 449 -11.81 -7.70 -20.51
CA GLY A 449 -12.99 -7.68 -21.39
C GLY A 449 -12.70 -7.25 -22.83
N GLN A 450 -11.42 -7.18 -23.21
CA GLN A 450 -11.01 -6.79 -24.56
C GLN A 450 -11.04 -7.99 -25.51
N THR A 451 -11.45 -7.76 -26.75
CA THR A 451 -11.58 -8.80 -27.79
C THR A 451 -10.36 -8.80 -28.73
N ILE A 452 -10.18 -9.88 -29.50
CA ILE A 452 -9.20 -9.94 -30.59
C ILE A 452 -9.47 -8.84 -31.63
N GLU A 453 -10.74 -8.57 -31.95
CA GLU A 453 -11.13 -7.48 -32.85
C GLU A 453 -10.67 -6.11 -32.33
N THR A 454 -10.64 -5.93 -31.01
CA THR A 454 -10.15 -4.67 -30.40
C THR A 454 -8.64 -4.54 -30.57
N MET A 455 -7.91 -5.65 -30.43
CA MET A 455 -6.46 -5.70 -30.66
C MET A 455 -6.14 -5.43 -32.14
N GLU A 456 -6.92 -6.00 -33.06
CA GLU A 456 -6.79 -5.76 -34.50
C GLU A 456 -7.05 -4.29 -34.86
N ARG A 457 -8.06 -3.65 -34.24
CA ARG A 457 -8.32 -2.22 -34.40
C ARG A 457 -7.18 -1.36 -33.88
N ILE A 458 -6.58 -1.72 -32.74
CA ILE A 458 -5.44 -0.99 -32.17
C ILE A 458 -4.20 -1.15 -33.04
N LEU A 459 -3.92 -2.34 -33.55
CA LEU A 459 -2.80 -2.58 -34.46
C LEU A 459 -2.99 -1.87 -35.81
N THR A 460 -4.22 -1.84 -36.32
CA THR A 460 -4.56 -1.07 -37.52
C THR A 460 -4.34 0.43 -37.27
N LEU A 461 -4.84 0.96 -36.15
CA LEU A 461 -4.65 2.35 -35.76
C LEU A 461 -3.16 2.69 -35.57
N ALA A 462 -2.39 1.83 -34.91
CA ALA A 462 -0.95 2.03 -34.73
C ALA A 462 -0.22 2.10 -36.08
N ARG A 463 -0.60 1.25 -37.03
CA ARG A 463 -0.04 1.26 -38.39
C ARG A 463 -0.46 2.50 -39.19
N GLU A 464 -1.69 2.97 -39.02
CA GLU A 464 -2.17 4.22 -39.62
C GLU A 464 -1.44 5.45 -39.04
N LEU A 465 -1.15 5.45 -37.73
CA LEU A 465 -0.37 6.50 -37.07
C LEU A 465 1.11 6.48 -37.51
N GLU A 466 1.70 5.30 -37.64
CA GLU A 466 3.07 5.13 -38.14
C GLU A 466 3.19 5.60 -39.60
N LEU A 467 2.18 5.32 -40.44
CA LEU A 467 2.09 5.84 -41.81
C LEU A 467 1.90 7.37 -41.85
N GLY A 468 1.29 7.96 -40.82
CA GLY A 468 1.12 9.40 -40.67
C GLY A 468 2.30 10.11 -39.99
N GLU A 469 3.35 9.38 -39.59
CA GLU A 469 4.44 9.87 -38.72
C GLU A 469 3.93 10.58 -37.45
N ILE A 470 2.75 10.18 -36.95
CA ILE A 470 2.14 10.79 -35.77
C ILE A 470 2.69 10.09 -34.54
N ASP A 471 3.50 10.82 -33.78
CA ASP A 471 4.05 10.34 -32.53
C ASP A 471 2.95 9.96 -31.51
N PRO A 472 3.07 8.83 -30.79
CA PRO A 472 2.05 8.37 -29.85
C PRO A 472 1.76 9.32 -28.69
N ASP A 473 2.75 10.11 -28.24
CA ASP A 473 2.53 11.12 -27.20
C ASP A 473 1.77 12.32 -27.79
N THR A 474 2.04 12.70 -29.04
CA THR A 474 1.28 13.74 -29.76
C THR A 474 -0.20 13.36 -29.91
N LEU A 475 -0.52 12.10 -30.21
CA LEU A 475 -1.91 11.64 -30.25
C LEU A 475 -2.54 11.64 -28.85
N ARG A 476 -1.78 11.26 -27.82
CA ARG A 476 -2.27 11.27 -26.44
C ARG A 476 -2.61 12.69 -26.00
N ASP A 477 -1.77 13.65 -26.32
CA ASP A 477 -1.96 15.07 -26.03
C ASP A 477 -3.17 15.60 -26.81
N TYR A 478 -3.29 15.30 -28.10
CA TYR A 478 -4.47 15.66 -28.89
C TYR A 478 -5.78 15.10 -28.30
N LEU A 479 -5.80 13.85 -27.86
CA LEU A 479 -6.98 13.23 -27.24
C LEU A 479 -7.28 13.80 -25.85
N ALA A 480 -6.25 14.20 -25.09
CA ALA A 480 -6.41 14.87 -23.81
C ALA A 480 -7.00 16.27 -24.00
N ASP A 481 -6.46 17.05 -24.94
CA ASP A 481 -6.94 18.38 -25.30
C ASP A 481 -8.36 18.32 -25.86
N ARG A 482 -8.67 17.32 -26.69
CA ARG A 482 -10.03 17.09 -27.20
C ARG A 482 -11.03 16.83 -26.08
N ARG A 483 -10.67 15.97 -25.11
CA ARG A 483 -11.54 15.70 -23.95
C ARG A 483 -11.74 16.94 -23.10
N LEU A 484 -10.69 17.72 -22.91
CA LEU A 484 -10.77 18.98 -22.18
C LEU A 484 -11.69 19.97 -22.91
N LEU A 485 -11.58 20.10 -24.22
CA LEU A 485 -12.52 20.89 -25.02
C LEU A 485 -13.97 20.36 -24.92
N GLU A 486 -14.17 19.04 -25.02
CA GLU A 486 -15.48 18.40 -24.84
C GLU A 486 -16.09 18.66 -23.46
N GLU A 487 -15.28 18.67 -22.39
CA GLU A 487 -15.71 19.04 -21.02
C GLU A 487 -16.26 20.47 -20.93
N TYR A 488 -15.79 21.38 -21.79
CA TYR A 488 -16.26 22.76 -21.87
C TYR A 488 -17.33 22.99 -22.96
N ASN A 489 -17.85 21.93 -23.61
CA ASN A 489 -18.72 22.00 -24.79
C ASN A 489 -18.10 22.78 -25.97
N CYS A 490 -16.77 22.74 -26.09
CA CYS A 490 -16.02 23.32 -27.20
C CYS A 490 -15.46 22.21 -28.09
N SER A 491 -15.10 22.58 -29.31
CA SER A 491 -14.44 21.72 -30.28
C SER A 491 -13.27 22.44 -30.93
N PHE A 492 -12.39 21.72 -31.62
CA PHE A 492 -11.26 22.34 -32.32
C PHE A 492 -11.67 23.31 -33.43
N THR A 493 -12.91 23.24 -33.94
CA THR A 493 -13.44 24.21 -34.90
C THR A 493 -13.74 25.57 -34.28
N ASP A 494 -13.87 25.63 -32.95
CA ASP A 494 -14.15 26.84 -32.19
C ASP A 494 -12.86 27.59 -31.80
N LEU A 495 -11.69 26.93 -31.92
CA LEU A 495 -10.38 27.46 -31.55
C LEU A 495 -10.03 28.79 -32.26
N PRO A 496 -10.29 28.98 -33.57
CA PRO A 496 -10.01 30.26 -34.23
C PRO A 496 -10.81 31.42 -33.62
N GLU A 497 -12.06 31.18 -33.22
CA GLU A 497 -12.92 32.21 -32.62
C GLU A 497 -12.49 32.51 -31.18
N VAL A 498 -12.09 31.51 -30.39
CA VAL A 498 -11.48 31.69 -29.06
C VAL A 498 -10.22 32.56 -29.13
N LEU A 499 -9.31 32.25 -30.08
CA LEU A 499 -8.08 33.02 -30.27
C LEU A 499 -8.37 34.45 -30.70
N GLN A 500 -9.38 34.67 -31.54
CA GLN A 500 -9.80 36.00 -31.97
C GLN A 500 -10.36 36.83 -30.80
N VAL A 501 -11.14 36.24 -29.90
CA VAL A 501 -11.65 36.94 -28.71
C VAL A 501 -10.53 37.23 -27.71
N LEU A 502 -9.57 36.32 -27.52
CA LEU A 502 -8.40 36.56 -26.67
C LEU A 502 -7.51 37.69 -27.20
N ASP A 503 -7.31 37.75 -28.52
CA ASP A 503 -6.55 38.84 -29.16
C ASP A 503 -7.25 40.19 -28.99
N LEU A 504 -8.59 40.22 -29.10
CA LEU A 504 -9.39 41.42 -28.83
C LEU A 504 -9.31 41.86 -27.36
N LEU A 505 -9.38 40.93 -26.40
CA LEU A 505 -9.22 41.24 -24.98
C LEU A 505 -7.81 41.79 -24.71
N GLY A 506 -6.78 41.24 -25.36
CA GLY A 506 -5.38 41.69 -25.27
C GLY A 506 -5.15 43.17 -25.61
N GLN A 507 -6.07 43.79 -26.34
CA GLN A 507 -6.01 45.22 -26.70
C GLN A 507 -6.50 46.15 -25.58
N LEU A 508 -7.02 45.61 -24.47
CA LEU A 508 -7.40 46.40 -23.30
C LEU A 508 -6.14 46.92 -22.58
N PRO A 509 -6.12 48.19 -22.14
CA PRO A 509 -4.99 48.81 -21.48
C PRO A 509 -4.89 48.37 -20.01
N MET A 510 -4.74 47.06 -19.78
CA MET A 510 -4.49 46.48 -18.47
C MET A 510 -3.20 45.67 -18.50
N GLU A 511 -2.49 45.67 -17.37
CA GLU A 511 -1.32 44.79 -17.22
C GLU A 511 -1.79 43.33 -17.17
N TRP A 512 -1.29 42.52 -18.10
CA TRP A 512 -1.60 41.10 -18.18
C TRP A 512 -0.72 40.31 -17.22
N ASP A 513 -1.34 39.67 -16.23
CA ASP A 513 -0.73 38.58 -15.48
C ASP A 513 -1.43 37.24 -15.78
N TRP A 514 -0.87 36.15 -15.28
CA TRP A 514 -1.39 34.80 -15.53
C TRP A 514 -2.77 34.55 -14.91
N ASP A 515 -3.11 35.25 -13.84
CA ASP A 515 -4.42 35.11 -13.18
C ASP A 515 -5.51 35.82 -14.00
N ILE A 516 -5.21 37.00 -14.53
CA ILE A 516 -6.05 37.75 -15.46
C ILE A 516 -6.21 37.00 -16.78
N ALA A 517 -5.13 36.42 -17.32
CA ALA A 517 -5.19 35.60 -18.53
C ALA A 517 -6.07 34.35 -18.35
N THR A 518 -5.96 33.68 -17.20
CA THR A 518 -6.78 32.51 -16.87
C THR A 518 -8.25 32.90 -16.68
N ALA A 519 -8.52 34.03 -16.02
CA ALA A 519 -9.87 34.57 -15.87
C ALA A 519 -10.47 34.96 -17.22
N ALA A 520 -9.70 35.62 -18.10
CA ALA A 520 -10.11 35.97 -19.45
C ALA A 520 -10.46 34.73 -20.27
N MET A 521 -9.62 33.68 -20.25
CA MET A 521 -9.91 32.41 -20.94
C MET A 521 -11.22 31.77 -20.46
N ARG A 522 -11.49 31.80 -19.14
CA ARG A 522 -12.78 31.31 -18.60
C ARG A 522 -13.95 32.16 -19.06
N SER A 523 -13.81 33.49 -19.05
CA SER A 523 -14.84 34.40 -19.54
C SER A 523 -15.10 34.23 -21.04
N VAL A 524 -14.08 33.94 -21.85
CA VAL A 524 -14.25 33.61 -23.28
C VAL A 524 -15.05 32.32 -23.45
N ALA A 525 -14.73 31.28 -22.70
CA ALA A 525 -15.49 30.03 -22.72
C ALA A 525 -16.96 30.25 -22.31
N ASP A 526 -17.23 31.07 -21.30
CA ASP A 526 -18.59 31.40 -20.87
C ASP A 526 -19.35 32.26 -21.89
N MET A 527 -18.68 33.20 -22.56
CA MET A 527 -19.27 34.01 -23.65
C MET A 527 -19.64 33.14 -24.86
N MET A 528 -18.79 32.17 -25.22
CA MET A 528 -19.10 31.23 -26.30
C MET A 528 -20.25 30.30 -25.91
N ARG A 529 -20.31 29.82 -24.67
CA ARG A 529 -21.46 29.05 -24.15
C ARG A 529 -22.77 29.83 -24.23
N ALA A 530 -22.72 31.14 -24.04
CA ALA A 530 -23.87 32.03 -24.17
C ALA A 530 -24.22 32.42 -25.63
N GLY A 531 -23.47 31.92 -26.62
CA GLY A 531 -23.70 32.21 -28.04
C GLY A 531 -23.41 33.68 -28.42
N ILE A 532 -22.50 34.33 -27.69
CA ILE A 532 -22.09 35.72 -27.96
C ILE A 532 -20.98 35.70 -29.03
N PRO A 533 -21.24 36.16 -30.26
CA PRO A 533 -20.22 36.15 -31.32
C PRO A 533 -19.15 37.20 -31.06
N ALA A 534 -17.92 36.96 -31.55
CA ALA A 534 -16.77 37.86 -31.38
C ALA A 534 -17.05 39.32 -31.80
N SER A 535 -17.90 39.53 -32.81
CA SER A 535 -18.30 40.87 -33.28
C SER A 535 -19.04 41.71 -32.23
N LYS A 536 -19.75 41.09 -31.29
CA LYS A 536 -20.36 41.81 -30.16
C LYS A 536 -19.34 42.25 -29.12
N VAL A 537 -18.29 41.45 -28.90
CA VAL A 537 -17.17 41.78 -28.01
C VAL A 537 -16.36 42.93 -28.59
N GLU A 538 -16.09 42.91 -29.90
CA GLU A 538 -15.45 44.02 -30.62
C GLU A 538 -16.25 45.33 -30.47
N THR A 539 -17.58 45.26 -30.63
CA THR A 539 -18.46 46.42 -30.45
C THR A 539 -18.43 46.95 -29.02
N PHE A 540 -18.35 46.07 -28.02
CA PHE A 540 -18.24 46.42 -26.61
C PHE A 540 -16.89 47.09 -26.29
N ILE A 541 -15.78 46.53 -26.77
CA ILE A 541 -14.43 47.09 -26.58
C ILE A 541 -14.31 48.45 -27.28
N ALA A 542 -14.80 48.56 -28.52
CA ALA A 542 -14.83 49.84 -29.25
C ALA A 542 -15.70 50.88 -28.54
N SER A 543 -16.79 50.47 -27.90
CA SER A 543 -17.61 51.34 -27.06
C SER A 543 -16.86 51.77 -25.78
N HIS A 544 -16.13 50.85 -25.15
CA HIS A 544 -15.34 51.15 -23.95
C HIS A 544 -14.16 52.08 -24.25
N GLN A 545 -13.42 51.84 -25.34
CA GLN A 545 -12.34 52.71 -25.82
C GLN A 545 -12.87 54.09 -26.25
N ARG A 546 -14.07 54.17 -26.84
CA ARG A 546 -14.73 55.47 -27.12
C ARG A 546 -15.10 56.21 -25.83
N LEU A 547 -15.58 55.51 -24.80
CA LEU A 547 -15.85 56.10 -23.50
C LEU A 547 -14.56 56.60 -22.83
N GLU A 548 -13.47 55.84 -22.93
CA GLU A 548 -12.16 56.23 -22.41
C GLU A 548 -11.55 57.41 -23.17
N ALA A 549 -11.63 57.44 -24.51
CA ALA A 549 -11.20 58.55 -25.34
C ALA A 549 -12.00 59.84 -25.08
N LEU A 550 -13.25 59.70 -24.62
CA LEU A 550 -14.10 60.79 -24.15
C LEU A 550 -13.85 61.15 -22.67
N SER A 551 -12.85 60.55 -22.02
CA SER A 551 -12.50 60.80 -20.61
C SER A 551 -13.69 60.63 -19.66
N PHE A 552 -14.48 59.55 -19.83
CA PHE A 552 -15.71 59.27 -19.04
C PHE A 552 -15.51 59.03 -17.52
N GLN A 553 -14.35 59.39 -16.93
CA GLN A 553 -14.24 59.71 -15.50
C GLN A 553 -14.91 61.06 -15.14
N ALA A 554 -15.26 61.88 -16.14
CA ALA A 554 -15.73 63.25 -15.97
C ALA A 554 -17.25 63.42 -15.77
N THR A 555 -18.05 62.40 -15.42
CA THR A 555 -19.51 62.64 -15.22
C THR A 555 -19.82 63.36 -13.90
N ALA A 556 -19.04 63.14 -12.84
CA ALA A 556 -19.24 63.88 -11.59
C ALA A 556 -18.83 65.35 -11.70
N GLU A 557 -17.71 65.63 -12.37
CA GLU A 557 -17.20 67.00 -12.56
C GLU A 557 -17.96 67.77 -13.64
N THR A 558 -18.36 67.13 -14.75
CA THR A 558 -19.15 67.81 -15.79
C THR A 558 -20.56 68.13 -15.29
N LEU A 559 -21.20 67.22 -14.54
CA LEU A 559 -22.51 67.47 -13.93
C LEU A 559 -22.41 68.52 -12.82
N ALA A 560 -21.32 68.52 -12.03
CA ALA A 560 -21.03 69.57 -11.06
C ALA A 560 -20.82 70.94 -11.71
N THR A 561 -20.14 70.99 -12.86
CA THR A 561 -19.87 72.22 -13.61
C THR A 561 -21.15 72.77 -14.23
N VAL A 562 -21.96 71.93 -14.88
CA VAL A 562 -23.27 72.32 -15.45
C VAL A 562 -24.27 72.77 -14.38
N LEU A 563 -24.31 72.12 -13.20
CA LEU A 563 -25.15 72.56 -12.07
C LEU A 563 -24.67 73.89 -11.48
N THR A 564 -23.35 74.11 -11.45
CA THR A 564 -22.76 75.38 -10.98
C THR A 564 -23.03 76.52 -11.98
N GLU A 565 -22.93 76.26 -13.28
CA GLU A 565 -23.27 77.21 -14.35
C GLU A 565 -24.77 77.53 -14.42
N ALA A 566 -25.63 76.57 -14.06
CA ALA A 566 -27.07 76.78 -13.94
C ALA A 566 -27.50 77.48 -12.63
N GLY A 567 -26.55 77.88 -11.77
CA GLY A 567 -26.80 78.65 -10.56
C GLY A 567 -27.17 77.83 -9.31
N ALA A 568 -27.10 76.49 -9.38
CA ALA A 568 -27.32 75.64 -8.21
C ALA A 568 -26.01 75.50 -7.42
N VAL A 569 -25.87 76.27 -6.33
CA VAL A 569 -24.69 76.26 -5.44
C VAL A 569 -25.12 75.90 -4.01
N GLY A 570 -24.29 75.16 -3.28
CA GLY A 570 -24.58 74.74 -1.89
C GLY A 570 -25.70 73.70 -1.79
N ASP A 571 -26.59 73.86 -0.80
CA ASP A 571 -27.63 72.88 -0.44
C ASP A 571 -28.60 72.53 -1.60
N GLN A 572 -28.80 73.44 -2.56
CA GLN A 572 -29.61 73.20 -3.75
C GLN A 572 -28.96 72.22 -4.73
N ARG A 573 -27.62 72.25 -4.87
CA ARG A 573 -26.87 71.29 -5.69
C ARG A 573 -26.98 69.88 -5.09
N GLU A 574 -26.89 69.79 -3.77
CA GLU A 574 -27.01 68.52 -3.06
C GLU A 574 -28.44 67.96 -3.14
N ALA A 575 -29.47 68.81 -3.04
CA ALA A 575 -30.86 68.40 -3.21
C ALA A 575 -31.15 67.85 -4.62
N VAL A 576 -30.64 68.50 -5.68
CA VAL A 576 -30.81 68.05 -7.07
C VAL A 576 -30.05 66.75 -7.35
N LEU A 577 -28.82 66.61 -6.85
CA LEU A 577 -28.06 65.36 -6.96
C LEU A 577 -28.76 64.22 -6.22
N ARG A 578 -29.29 64.47 -5.02
CA ARG A 578 -30.04 63.47 -4.25
C ARG A 578 -31.30 63.01 -4.98
N HIS A 579 -32.02 63.93 -5.63
CA HIS A 579 -33.22 63.63 -6.40
C HIS A 579 -32.96 62.92 -7.75
N LEU A 580 -31.76 63.05 -8.32
CA LEU A 580 -31.34 62.30 -9.51
C LEU A 580 -30.78 60.92 -9.15
N VAL A 581 -30.12 60.80 -8.00
CA VAL A 581 -29.53 59.55 -7.52
C VAL A 581 -30.59 58.63 -6.90
N GLU A 582 -31.59 59.13 -6.18
CA GLU A 582 -32.65 58.30 -5.57
C GLU A 582 -33.39 57.40 -6.57
N PRO A 583 -33.90 57.89 -7.73
CA PRO A 583 -34.60 57.07 -8.71
C PRO A 583 -33.66 56.08 -9.42
N ALA A 584 -32.42 56.49 -9.72
CA ALA A 584 -31.43 55.65 -10.36
C ALA A 584 -30.95 54.52 -9.44
N THR A 585 -30.76 54.80 -8.15
CA THR A 585 -30.38 53.79 -7.14
C THR A 585 -31.56 52.87 -6.80
N ALA A 586 -32.80 53.35 -6.89
CA ALA A 586 -34.00 52.53 -6.71
C ALA A 586 -34.28 51.59 -7.91
N LEU A 587 -34.06 52.05 -9.16
CA LEU A 587 -34.21 51.23 -10.37
C LEU A 587 -33.09 50.20 -10.52
N VAL A 588 -31.83 50.59 -10.30
CA VAL A 588 -30.68 49.67 -10.36
C VAL A 588 -30.74 48.61 -9.27
N ASN A 589 -31.23 48.94 -8.07
CA ASN A 589 -31.43 47.92 -7.03
C ASN A 589 -32.60 46.99 -7.35
N ARG A 590 -33.69 47.48 -7.95
CA ARG A 590 -34.84 46.61 -8.24
C ARG A 590 -34.54 45.59 -9.33
N ASP A 591 -33.97 46.02 -10.45
CA ASP A 591 -33.65 45.11 -11.55
C ASP A 591 -32.57 44.09 -11.13
N HIS A 592 -31.57 44.54 -10.36
CA HIS A 592 -30.55 43.66 -9.79
C HIS A 592 -31.13 42.66 -8.78
N LEU A 593 -32.07 43.10 -7.92
CA LEU A 593 -32.75 42.21 -6.97
C LEU A 593 -33.71 41.24 -7.67
N GLU A 594 -34.37 41.63 -8.76
CA GLU A 594 -35.22 40.76 -9.58
C GLU A 594 -34.38 39.71 -10.33
N GLU A 595 -33.21 40.09 -10.85
CA GLU A 595 -32.24 39.18 -11.46
C GLU A 595 -31.67 38.21 -10.41
N GLN A 596 -31.25 38.70 -9.23
CA GLN A 596 -30.81 37.85 -8.13
C GLN A 596 -31.92 36.91 -7.64
N ALA A 597 -33.16 37.38 -7.53
CA ALA A 597 -34.29 36.54 -7.14
C ALA A 597 -34.58 35.46 -8.20
N THR A 598 -34.42 35.76 -9.48
CA THR A 598 -34.58 34.78 -10.56
C THR A 598 -33.48 33.74 -10.53
N ARG A 599 -32.22 34.18 -10.40
CA ARG A 599 -31.07 33.29 -10.23
C ARG A 599 -31.21 32.38 -9.01
N LEU A 600 -31.62 32.91 -7.86
CA LEU A 600 -31.82 32.12 -6.64
C LEU A 600 -32.96 31.10 -6.79
N ARG A 601 -34.01 31.41 -7.56
CA ARG A 601 -35.08 30.43 -7.87
C ARG A 601 -34.57 29.31 -8.78
N GLU A 602 -33.74 29.63 -9.77
CA GLU A 602 -33.12 28.62 -10.64
C GLU A 602 -32.14 27.74 -9.85
N GLU A 603 -31.32 28.33 -8.98
CA GLU A 603 -30.42 27.59 -8.09
C GLU A 603 -31.21 26.70 -7.12
N LEU A 604 -32.31 27.19 -6.53
CA LEU A 604 -33.21 26.37 -5.69
C LEU A 604 -33.82 25.20 -6.46
N ALA A 605 -34.33 25.43 -7.67
CA ALA A 605 -34.86 24.37 -8.51
C ALA A 605 -33.79 23.32 -8.88
N GLY A 606 -32.56 23.76 -9.12
CA GLY A 606 -31.41 22.86 -9.35
C GLY A 606 -31.05 22.03 -8.11
N LEU A 607 -31.08 22.64 -6.92
CA LEU A 607 -30.83 21.96 -5.65
C LEU A 607 -31.93 20.96 -5.31
N GLU A 608 -33.20 21.30 -5.55
CA GLU A 608 -34.34 20.38 -5.40
C GLU A 608 -34.22 19.19 -6.36
N GLY A 609 -33.84 19.44 -7.62
CA GLY A 609 -33.57 18.38 -8.59
C GLY A 609 -32.42 17.44 -8.15
N THR A 610 -31.34 18.01 -7.62
CA THR A 610 -30.20 17.26 -7.09
C THR A 610 -30.60 16.44 -5.86
N THR A 611 -31.39 17.01 -4.95
CA THR A 611 -31.91 16.32 -3.76
C THR A 611 -32.77 15.12 -4.17
N ALA A 612 -33.70 15.31 -5.10
CA ALA A 612 -34.53 14.22 -5.62
C ALA A 612 -33.73 13.14 -6.37
N GLN A 613 -32.59 13.49 -6.98
CA GLN A 613 -31.67 12.52 -7.57
C GLN A 613 -30.93 11.72 -6.49
N LEU A 614 -30.41 12.39 -5.46
CA LEU A 614 -29.73 11.74 -4.34
C LEU A 614 -30.65 10.81 -3.58
N GLU A 615 -31.90 11.20 -3.30
CA GLU A 615 -32.91 10.34 -2.68
C GLU A 615 -33.16 9.07 -3.50
N ARG A 616 -33.25 9.18 -4.83
CA ARG A 616 -33.36 8.02 -5.73
C ARG A 616 -32.12 7.12 -5.66
N THR A 617 -30.92 7.69 -5.62
CA THR A 617 -29.68 6.93 -5.49
C THR A 617 -29.59 6.22 -4.14
N VAL A 618 -29.97 6.88 -3.04
CA VAL A 618 -30.01 6.28 -1.70
C VAL A 618 -30.99 5.11 -1.67
N ALA A 619 -32.21 5.29 -2.20
CA ALA A 619 -33.20 4.21 -2.27
C ALA A 619 -32.70 3.01 -3.09
N ALA A 620 -32.01 3.25 -4.22
CA ALA A 620 -31.42 2.19 -5.03
C ALA A 620 -30.29 1.44 -4.30
N LEU A 621 -29.45 2.17 -3.55
CA LEU A 621 -28.37 1.57 -2.74
C LEU A 621 -28.92 0.76 -1.57
N GLU A 622 -29.98 1.22 -0.91
CA GLU A 622 -30.66 0.46 0.15
C GLU A 622 -31.25 -0.85 -0.39
N GLN A 623 -31.91 -0.81 -1.54
CA GLN A 623 -32.39 -2.02 -2.21
C GLN A 623 -31.25 -2.98 -2.56
N ARG A 624 -30.11 -2.46 -3.05
CA ARG A 624 -28.93 -3.28 -3.34
C ARG A 624 -28.33 -3.90 -2.07
N ARG A 625 -28.30 -3.16 -0.97
CA ARG A 625 -27.82 -3.66 0.34
C ARG A 625 -28.69 -4.81 0.85
N GLU A 626 -30.01 -4.70 0.75
CA GLU A 626 -30.92 -5.78 1.17
C GLU A 626 -30.87 -6.99 0.23
N ALA A 627 -30.60 -6.81 -1.06
CA ALA A 627 -30.30 -7.93 -1.96
C ALA A 627 -29.02 -8.67 -1.54
N LEU A 628 -27.92 -7.96 -1.30
CA LEU A 628 -26.66 -8.56 -0.86
C LEU A 628 -26.77 -9.26 0.50
N ARG A 629 -27.56 -8.73 1.44
CA ARG A 629 -27.83 -9.40 2.72
C ARG A 629 -28.52 -10.75 2.53
N ARG A 630 -29.48 -10.84 1.61
CA ARG A 630 -30.13 -12.11 1.25
C ARG A 630 -29.15 -13.09 0.61
N ASP A 631 -28.28 -12.61 -0.29
CA ASP A 631 -27.25 -13.45 -0.93
C ASP A 631 -26.25 -14.00 0.10
N ILE A 632 -25.81 -13.17 1.05
CA ILE A 632 -24.92 -13.60 2.15
C ILE A 632 -25.61 -14.66 3.02
N ALA A 633 -26.86 -14.46 3.41
CA ALA A 633 -27.60 -15.43 4.20
C ALA A 633 -27.77 -16.76 3.45
N ALA A 634 -28.04 -16.72 2.15
CA ALA A 634 -28.14 -17.91 1.30
C ALA A 634 -26.79 -18.65 1.19
N ALA A 635 -25.68 -17.91 1.01
CA ALA A 635 -24.34 -18.50 0.95
C ALA A 635 -23.93 -19.12 2.29
N GLN A 636 -24.26 -18.49 3.42
CA GLN A 636 -24.01 -19.04 4.75
C GLN A 636 -24.81 -20.33 5.00
N ALA A 637 -26.08 -20.38 4.58
CA ALA A 637 -26.88 -21.59 4.66
C ALA A 637 -26.31 -22.73 3.80
N ALA A 638 -25.86 -22.42 2.56
CA ALA A 638 -25.22 -23.39 1.69
C ALA A 638 -23.88 -23.90 2.27
N PHE A 639 -23.09 -23.01 2.86
CA PHE A 639 -21.85 -23.38 3.54
C PHE A 639 -22.09 -24.30 4.74
N ALA A 640 -23.07 -23.98 5.59
CA ALA A 640 -23.45 -24.84 6.72
C ALA A 640 -23.92 -26.23 6.26
N GLN A 641 -24.64 -26.31 5.14
CA GLN A 641 -25.03 -27.59 4.54
C GLN A 641 -23.79 -28.39 4.07
N LEU A 642 -22.84 -27.75 3.38
CA LEU A 642 -21.60 -28.39 2.96
C LEU A 642 -20.74 -28.86 4.13
N GLU A 643 -20.70 -28.12 5.24
CA GLU A 643 -20.02 -28.56 6.46
C GLU A 643 -20.69 -29.78 7.09
N ALA A 644 -22.03 -29.83 7.11
CA ALA A 644 -22.77 -30.99 7.58
C ALA A 644 -22.51 -32.22 6.68
N GLU A 645 -22.53 -32.05 5.36
CA GLU A 645 -22.18 -33.11 4.41
C GLU A 645 -20.73 -33.59 4.59
N ARG A 646 -19.79 -32.67 4.79
CA ARG A 646 -18.38 -33.00 5.07
C ARG A 646 -18.23 -33.77 6.36
N ALA A 647 -18.96 -33.42 7.42
CA ALA A 647 -18.92 -34.14 8.70
C ALA A 647 -19.44 -35.58 8.54
N VAL A 648 -20.51 -35.78 7.78
CA VAL A 648 -21.02 -37.11 7.44
C VAL A 648 -19.96 -37.92 6.65
N LYS A 649 -19.36 -37.30 5.63
CA LYS A 649 -18.30 -37.95 4.82
C LYS A 649 -17.02 -38.23 5.59
N ALA A 650 -16.64 -37.38 6.54
CA ALA A 650 -15.51 -37.64 7.44
C ALA A 650 -15.77 -38.89 8.29
N GLY A 651 -16.99 -39.04 8.84
CA GLY A 651 -17.39 -40.25 9.57
C GLY A 651 -17.35 -41.51 8.70
N GLU A 652 -17.82 -41.44 7.44
CA GLU A 652 -17.68 -42.56 6.49
C GLU A 652 -16.20 -42.94 6.26
N LEU A 653 -15.32 -41.95 6.13
CA LEU A 653 -13.90 -42.14 5.86
C LEU A 653 -13.13 -42.68 7.09
N ASP A 654 -13.53 -42.28 8.29
CA ASP A 654 -13.02 -42.83 9.55
C ASP A 654 -13.40 -44.31 9.69
N VAL A 655 -14.63 -44.68 9.32
CA VAL A 655 -15.06 -46.09 9.29
C VAL A 655 -14.25 -46.89 8.27
N LEU A 656 -14.01 -46.35 7.06
CA LEU A 656 -13.18 -47.00 6.05
C LEU A 656 -11.72 -47.14 6.50
N THR A 657 -11.19 -46.14 7.21
CA THR A 657 -9.81 -46.16 7.73
C THR A 657 -9.66 -47.14 8.89
N ALA A 658 -10.65 -47.20 9.78
CA ALA A 658 -10.74 -48.20 10.85
C ALA A 658 -10.83 -49.61 10.26
N PHE A 659 -11.68 -49.82 9.24
CA PHE A 659 -11.79 -51.09 8.54
C PHE A 659 -10.46 -51.49 7.89
N LYS A 660 -9.81 -50.58 7.15
CA LYS A 660 -8.50 -50.83 6.55
C LYS A 660 -7.45 -51.20 7.61
N THR A 661 -7.42 -50.48 8.73
CA THR A 661 -6.50 -50.73 9.84
C THR A 661 -6.74 -52.11 10.46
N LEU A 662 -8.00 -52.47 10.69
CA LEU A 662 -8.39 -53.78 11.21
C LEU A 662 -8.00 -54.92 10.27
N LEU A 663 -8.13 -54.72 8.95
CA LEU A 663 -7.69 -55.69 7.94
C LEU A 663 -6.16 -55.81 7.85
N LEU A 664 -5.41 -54.71 8.06
CA LEU A 664 -3.95 -54.70 7.93
C LEU A 664 -3.21 -55.10 9.21
N GLN A 665 -3.82 -54.94 10.39
CA GLN A 665 -3.14 -55.14 11.67
C GLN A 665 -3.16 -56.59 12.19
N ASN A 666 -3.67 -57.58 11.44
CA ASN A 666 -3.81 -58.97 11.90
C ASN A 666 -4.40 -59.05 13.32
N THR A 667 -5.59 -58.47 13.48
CA THR A 667 -6.31 -58.57 14.75
C THR A 667 -6.72 -60.03 15.00
N ALA A 668 -6.88 -60.40 16.28
CA ALA A 668 -7.32 -61.76 16.66
C ALA A 668 -8.66 -62.16 16.04
N ALA A 669 -9.45 -61.21 15.55
CA ALA A 669 -10.71 -61.44 14.82
C ALA A 669 -10.53 -61.54 13.28
N SER A 670 -9.53 -60.88 12.69
CA SER A 670 -9.30 -60.93 11.23
C SER A 670 -8.68 -62.25 10.78
N ASP A 671 -7.77 -62.82 11.57
CA ASP A 671 -7.08 -64.06 11.22
C ASP A 671 -8.02 -65.26 11.06
N PRO A 672 -8.98 -65.51 11.98
CA PRO A 672 -9.96 -66.59 11.82
C PRO A 672 -10.85 -66.40 10.59
N PHE A 673 -11.22 -65.17 10.26
CA PHE A 673 -12.05 -64.83 9.09
C PHE A 673 -11.31 -65.16 7.79
N PHE A 674 -10.10 -64.62 7.62
CA PHE A 674 -9.29 -64.89 6.42
C PHE A 674 -8.84 -66.35 6.31
N ALA A 675 -8.66 -67.05 7.43
CA ALA A 675 -8.40 -68.48 7.42
C ALA A 675 -9.61 -69.27 6.87
N GLU A 676 -10.83 -68.87 7.21
CA GLU A 676 -12.04 -69.53 6.70
C GLU A 676 -12.32 -69.18 5.23
N LEU A 677 -12.09 -67.93 4.84
CA LEU A 677 -12.18 -67.51 3.44
C LEU A 677 -11.22 -68.32 2.55
N ARG A 678 -9.98 -68.54 3.01
CA ARG A 678 -8.99 -69.39 2.33
C ARG A 678 -9.36 -70.88 2.30
N LYS A 679 -10.20 -71.37 3.23
CA LYS A 679 -10.73 -72.74 3.16
C LYS A 679 -11.83 -72.83 2.12
N LEU A 680 -12.75 -71.87 2.11
CA LEU A 680 -13.82 -71.79 1.10
C LEU A 680 -13.25 -71.64 -0.32
N ASP A 681 -12.24 -70.80 -0.50
CA ASP A 681 -11.58 -70.63 -1.80
C ASP A 681 -10.89 -71.92 -2.27
N ARG A 682 -10.15 -72.59 -1.39
CA ARG A 682 -9.57 -73.91 -1.67
C ARG A 682 -10.62 -74.97 -1.98
N TRP A 683 -11.78 -74.93 -1.34
CA TRP A 683 -12.89 -75.83 -1.66
C TRP A 683 -13.42 -75.58 -3.08
N ARG A 684 -13.62 -74.30 -3.44
CA ARG A 684 -14.07 -73.92 -4.79
C ARG A 684 -13.06 -74.29 -5.88
N THR A 685 -11.77 -74.11 -5.64
CA THR A 685 -10.74 -74.47 -6.64
C THR A 685 -10.64 -75.98 -6.88
N LEU A 686 -11.12 -76.79 -5.93
CA LEU A 686 -11.27 -78.25 -6.08
C LEU A 686 -12.59 -78.66 -6.77
N GLY A 687 -13.37 -77.71 -7.28
CA GLY A 687 -14.64 -77.96 -7.97
C GLY A 687 -15.87 -78.02 -7.05
N GLY A 688 -15.72 -77.71 -5.77
CA GLY A 688 -16.82 -77.67 -4.80
C GLY A 688 -17.79 -76.52 -5.06
N ALA A 689 -19.08 -76.77 -4.82
CA ALA A 689 -20.13 -75.76 -4.93
C ALA A 689 -20.36 -75.09 -3.56
N PRO A 690 -20.67 -73.78 -3.51
CA PRO A 690 -20.99 -73.11 -2.24
C PRO A 690 -22.24 -73.68 -1.56
N ASP A 691 -23.15 -74.25 -2.33
CA ASP A 691 -24.46 -74.74 -1.86
C ASP A 691 -24.45 -76.23 -1.52
N ASP A 692 -23.33 -76.93 -1.74
CA ASP A 692 -23.17 -78.30 -1.26
C ASP A 692 -22.96 -78.33 0.27
N VAL A 693 -23.10 -79.50 0.88
CA VAL A 693 -23.06 -79.64 2.35
C VAL A 693 -21.77 -79.09 2.97
N VAL A 694 -20.64 -79.20 2.26
CA VAL A 694 -19.33 -78.75 2.73
C VAL A 694 -19.18 -77.24 2.51
N GLY A 695 -19.58 -76.73 1.35
CA GLY A 695 -19.64 -75.31 1.01
C GLY A 695 -20.55 -74.54 1.96
N ALA A 696 -21.74 -75.06 2.27
CA ALA A 696 -22.70 -74.44 3.18
C ALA A 696 -22.12 -74.31 4.60
N GLY A 697 -21.36 -75.30 5.05
CA GLY A 697 -20.63 -75.25 6.33
C GLY A 697 -19.57 -74.14 6.35
N HIS A 698 -18.78 -74.00 5.29
CA HIS A 698 -17.81 -72.91 5.17
C HIS A 698 -18.47 -71.54 5.07
N VAL A 699 -19.58 -71.40 4.34
CA VAL A 699 -20.35 -70.16 4.21
C VAL A 699 -20.96 -69.75 5.55
N ALA A 700 -21.54 -70.70 6.30
CA ALA A 700 -22.08 -70.43 7.63
C ALA A 700 -20.99 -69.97 8.62
N ASN A 701 -19.84 -70.63 8.61
CA ASN A 701 -18.69 -70.26 9.44
C ASN A 701 -18.11 -68.90 9.04
N LEU A 702 -18.03 -68.61 7.74
CA LEU A 702 -17.58 -67.33 7.22
C LEU A 702 -18.53 -66.20 7.67
N ARG A 703 -19.84 -66.43 7.62
CA ARG A 703 -20.86 -65.48 8.10
C ARG A 703 -20.74 -65.21 9.59
N ALA A 704 -20.54 -66.24 10.41
CA ALA A 704 -20.34 -66.07 11.85
C ALA A 704 -19.07 -65.27 12.17
N LYS A 705 -17.97 -65.55 11.46
CA LYS A 705 -16.69 -64.84 11.63
C LYS A 705 -16.73 -63.41 11.10
N LEU A 706 -17.46 -63.15 10.02
CA LEU A 706 -17.72 -61.81 9.52
C LEU A 706 -18.51 -60.97 10.53
N LEU A 707 -19.53 -61.57 11.17
CA LEU A 707 -20.30 -60.89 12.23
C LEU A 707 -19.40 -60.53 13.43
N ALA A 708 -18.53 -61.44 13.87
CA ALA A 708 -17.58 -61.16 14.95
C ALA A 708 -16.59 -60.04 14.57
N LEU A 709 -16.11 -60.03 13.33
CA LEU A 709 -15.24 -58.97 12.79
C LEU A 709 -15.94 -57.60 12.78
N LEU A 710 -17.20 -57.55 12.34
CA LEU A 710 -18.01 -56.32 12.32
C LEU A 710 -18.33 -55.82 13.73
N GLN A 711 -18.59 -56.71 14.69
CA GLN A 711 -18.82 -56.35 16.08
C GLN A 711 -17.56 -55.73 16.72
N GLU A 712 -16.37 -56.27 16.44
CA GLU A 712 -15.12 -55.71 16.94
C GLU A 712 -14.82 -54.35 16.30
N LEU A 713 -15.11 -54.18 15.00
CA LEU A 713 -14.98 -52.89 14.33
C LEU A 713 -15.89 -51.83 14.95
N LEU A 714 -17.16 -52.17 15.23
CA LEU A 714 -18.10 -51.28 15.91
C LEU A 714 -17.62 -50.92 17.33
N ARG A 715 -16.98 -51.86 18.04
CA ARG A 715 -16.42 -51.61 19.37
C ARG A 715 -15.23 -50.64 19.31
N GLN A 716 -14.39 -50.75 18.30
CA GLN A 716 -13.24 -49.86 18.11
C GLN A 716 -13.66 -48.46 17.70
N THR A 717 -14.63 -48.32 16.78
CA THR A 717 -15.13 -46.99 16.37
C THR A 717 -15.92 -46.28 17.48
N SER A 718 -16.64 -47.00 18.34
CA SER A 718 -17.36 -46.41 19.49
C SER A 718 -16.45 -46.03 20.68
N SER A 719 -15.27 -46.64 20.80
CA SER A 719 -14.34 -46.39 21.90
C SER A 719 -13.52 -45.10 21.79
N GLY A 720 -13.55 -44.41 20.64
CA GLY A 720 -12.76 -43.18 20.42
C GLY A 720 -11.24 -43.36 20.48
N THR A 721 -10.76 -44.60 20.58
CA THR A 721 -9.34 -44.99 20.68
C THR A 721 -8.72 -45.36 19.32
N LEU A 722 -9.01 -44.56 18.30
CA LEU A 722 -8.32 -44.61 17.00
C LEU A 722 -7.60 -43.29 16.72
#